data_AF-I1BIR3-F1
#
_entry.id   AF-I1BIR3-F1
#
_cell.length_a   1.000
_cell.length_b   1.000
_cell.length_c   1.000
_cell.angle_alpha   90.00
_cell.angle_beta   90.00
_cell.angle_gamma   90.00
#
_symmetry.space_group_name_H-M   'P 1'
#
loop_
_entity.id
_entity.type
_entity.pdbx_description
1 polymer ?
#
loop_
_entity_poly.entity_id
_entity_poly.type
_entity_poly.pdbx_seq_one_letter_code
_entity_poly.pdbx_strand_id
1 'polypeptide(L)'
;MTLSFDIPRTTSGSPPEKRITWRLGRLKSPKIFKQYIKEFETITQNILKSHTITIATSLRDHQTATTYIEQFNRQLCQAIYHSLDTSCGRQLQPVEPLKDFWTEDMQKAYEHRERYYRKWRKAQGLNKLKYWLKHQEARAALRRLIQKRRKENWEHFCQQLASNQYAKAIAKISRIRKRRTISPTFSTMKGHKHSADTMARHLENVYSSEATQEMQRSEISSDSLPFELACPITLSDILSAIRSLPSNKAPGVDHVKNEMLLPIQHLLAPILLALFQLCWKWSYVPESWRVAQVVPIHKKGTPTDPGNFRPISLTSIFRKILERCLQNDVQLYSPPIDIAQGGFRECRGSLDQALCLAEICQILRTHHKIKPTLIFLDIKSAYDTVDRNLIWQSLQPTTPPPLLALLQHLFDYVYLEVLLNNETSYRFSPRTGVLQGSILSPLLYSIYINDLPKRLRLKQPSEDTSPVELAPLINYLLYADDVVLISERAQMPKLLKICEDYSFSLGFHWNPSKCVVLSDMNDDLSYELYGQTLLKQHSFLYLGVPFKPGGYLNPQELIEHNVCKAFAMINVLTSVGVNPNGFDRLLSTRFYAQIVRARLEYGLAINRLTASQIKVLEDAQNDCLRRIYGASKRASTKVMRHLSRLPTMKERLNILQAQFLFRSFTLPEDALLTKLMPHIQNDRHQQWYKLSKSSLWKIIPPPVEELSLKVFKAIKKQFLQQSLDYQKQHADKIARNSMPQHAQPATNA
;
A
#
# COMPACT_ATOMS: atom_id res chain seq x y z
N MET A 1 19.89 23.69 -50.79
CA MET A 1 20.26 24.66 -49.75
C MET A 1 20.01 24.03 -48.40
N THR A 2 21.08 23.50 -47.82
CA THR A 2 21.20 23.04 -46.43
C THR A 2 21.32 24.24 -45.52
N LEU A 3 20.42 24.39 -44.56
CA LEU A 3 20.57 25.34 -43.46
C LEU A 3 20.64 24.54 -42.16
N SER A 4 21.87 24.36 -41.69
CA SER A 4 22.22 23.90 -40.35
C SER A 4 22.05 25.06 -39.38
N PHE A 5 21.34 24.83 -38.27
CA PHE A 5 21.42 25.68 -37.10
C PHE A 5 22.14 24.90 -36.00
N ASP A 6 23.42 25.22 -35.82
CA ASP A 6 24.20 24.79 -34.66
C ASP A 6 23.75 25.58 -33.44
N ILE A 7 23.27 24.86 -32.43
CA ILE A 7 22.96 25.40 -31.10
C ILE A 7 24.21 25.23 -30.23
N PRO A 8 24.66 26.25 -29.47
CA PRO A 8 25.86 26.15 -28.64
C PRO A 8 25.68 25.09 -27.55
N ARG A 9 26.63 24.16 -27.46
CA ARG A 9 26.73 23.22 -26.34
C ARG A 9 27.45 23.89 -25.18
N THR A 10 26.70 24.26 -24.15
CA THR A 10 27.23 24.48 -22.80
C THR A 10 26.25 23.92 -21.77
N THR A 11 26.52 22.69 -21.31
CA THR A 11 26.64 22.29 -19.89
C THR A 11 26.95 20.79 -19.90
N SER A 12 28.10 20.43 -19.32
CA SER A 12 28.54 19.07 -19.06
C SER A 12 27.58 18.37 -18.09
N GLY A 13 26.57 17.71 -18.62
CA GLY A 13 25.83 16.66 -17.93
C GLY A 13 25.80 15.46 -18.86
N SER A 14 26.32 14.32 -18.40
CA SER A 14 26.12 13.06 -19.11
C SER A 14 24.62 12.87 -19.38
N PRO A 15 24.22 12.39 -20.57
CA PRO A 15 22.82 12.07 -20.81
C PRO A 15 22.37 11.08 -19.73
N PRO A 16 21.16 11.22 -19.15
CA PRO A 16 20.71 10.35 -18.09
C PRO A 16 20.80 8.90 -18.56
N GLU A 17 21.59 8.09 -17.85
CA GLU A 17 21.75 6.68 -18.20
C GLU A 17 20.37 6.03 -18.22
N LYS A 18 20.00 5.49 -19.39
CA LYS A 18 18.74 4.78 -19.55
C LYS A 18 18.72 3.63 -18.54
N ARG A 19 17.65 3.55 -17.75
CA ARG A 19 17.46 2.52 -16.72
C ARG A 19 17.87 1.14 -17.23
N ILE A 20 18.89 0.56 -16.60
CA ILE A 20 19.41 -0.77 -16.95
C ILE A 20 18.41 -1.84 -16.51
N THR A 21 18.16 -2.83 -17.36
CA THR A 21 17.31 -3.98 -17.03
C THR A 21 17.93 -5.28 -17.54
N TRP A 22 17.74 -6.36 -16.78
CA TRP A 22 18.26 -7.70 -17.09
C TRP A 22 17.13 -8.71 -17.29
N ARG A 23 17.41 -9.77 -18.04
CA ARG A 23 16.47 -10.88 -18.30
C ARG A 23 16.39 -11.84 -17.09
N LEU A 24 15.96 -11.33 -15.94
CA LEU A 24 15.93 -12.08 -14.67
C LEU A 24 15.10 -13.37 -14.71
N GLY A 25 14.19 -13.52 -15.68
CA GLY A 25 13.48 -14.78 -15.91
C GLY A 25 14.39 -15.97 -16.18
N ARG A 26 15.62 -15.73 -16.68
CA ARG A 26 16.64 -16.75 -16.94
C ARG A 26 17.22 -17.38 -15.68
N LEU A 27 17.19 -16.68 -14.53
CA LEU A 27 17.62 -17.21 -13.23
C LEU A 27 16.77 -18.39 -12.74
N LYS A 28 15.64 -18.67 -13.39
CA LYS A 28 14.86 -19.90 -13.13
C LYS A 28 15.54 -21.17 -13.64
N SER A 29 16.48 -21.04 -14.58
CA SER A 29 17.29 -22.17 -15.03
C SER A 29 18.36 -22.47 -13.97
N PRO A 30 18.44 -23.71 -13.44
CA PRO A 30 19.45 -24.08 -12.45
C PRO A 30 20.89 -23.83 -12.94
N LYS A 31 21.15 -23.99 -14.25
CA LYS A 31 22.47 -23.74 -14.85
C LYS A 31 22.85 -22.26 -14.76
N ILE A 32 21.94 -21.37 -15.16
CA ILE A 32 22.18 -19.91 -15.15
C ILE A 32 22.24 -19.39 -13.71
N PHE A 33 21.41 -19.93 -12.83
CA PHE A 33 21.44 -19.62 -11.39
C PHE A 33 22.81 -19.92 -10.78
N LYS A 34 23.34 -21.14 -11.00
CA LYS A 34 24.69 -21.53 -10.52
C LYS A 34 25.79 -20.69 -11.16
N GLN A 35 25.67 -20.39 -12.46
CA GLN A 35 26.63 -19.53 -13.16
C GLN A 35 26.67 -18.13 -12.55
N TYR A 36 25.52 -17.52 -12.28
CA TYR A 36 25.44 -16.20 -11.65
C TYR A 36 26.14 -16.16 -10.29
N ILE A 37 25.90 -17.17 -9.44
CA ILE A 37 26.54 -17.30 -8.12
C ILE A 37 28.06 -17.43 -8.27
N LYS A 38 28.53 -18.33 -9.12
CA LYS A 38 29.97 -18.58 -9.32
C LYS A 38 30.70 -17.34 -9.84
N GLU A 39 30.09 -16.63 -10.78
CA GLU A 39 30.66 -15.40 -11.34
C GLU A 39 30.79 -14.32 -10.26
N PHE A 40 29.73 -14.14 -9.47
CA PHE A 40 29.73 -13.17 -8.38
C PHE A 40 30.76 -13.52 -7.30
N GLU A 41 30.85 -14.78 -6.91
CA GLU A 41 31.85 -15.29 -5.96
C GLU A 41 33.28 -14.99 -6.43
N THR A 42 33.58 -15.29 -7.70
CA THR A 42 34.91 -15.10 -8.29
C THR A 42 35.34 -13.64 -8.24
N ILE A 43 34.44 -12.71 -8.57
CA ILE A 43 34.73 -11.27 -8.56
C ILE A 43 34.89 -10.75 -7.13
N THR A 44 34.03 -11.20 -6.22
CA THR A 44 33.97 -10.66 -4.84
C THR A 44 35.08 -11.17 -3.93
N GLN A 45 35.69 -12.32 -4.22
CA GLN A 45 36.88 -12.79 -3.49
C GLN A 45 38.01 -11.75 -3.50
N ASN A 46 38.21 -11.05 -4.62
CA ASN A 46 39.23 -9.99 -4.73
C ASN A 46 38.84 -8.74 -3.93
N ILE A 47 37.55 -8.39 -3.94
CA ILE A 47 37.01 -7.25 -3.17
C ILE A 47 37.26 -7.47 -1.67
N LEU A 48 36.91 -8.65 -1.14
CA LEU A 48 37.12 -8.98 0.27
C LEU A 48 38.60 -8.98 0.66
N LYS A 49 39.48 -9.57 -0.17
CA LYS A 49 40.94 -9.54 0.08
C LYS A 49 41.48 -8.11 0.14
N SER A 50 41.11 -7.28 -0.84
CA SER A 50 41.53 -5.87 -0.87
C SER A 50 41.01 -5.09 0.33
N HIS A 51 39.81 -5.41 0.81
CA HIS A 51 39.20 -4.78 1.96
C HIS A 51 39.93 -5.09 3.27
N THR A 52 40.25 -6.37 3.52
CA THR A 52 41.02 -6.78 4.71
C THR A 52 42.37 -6.06 4.78
N ILE A 53 43.07 -5.93 3.65
CA ILE A 53 44.36 -5.21 3.56
C ILE A 53 44.19 -3.72 3.84
N THR A 54 43.11 -3.10 3.33
CA THR A 54 42.86 -1.66 3.52
C THR A 54 42.47 -1.32 4.96
N ILE A 55 41.69 -2.18 5.64
CA ILE A 55 41.41 -2.00 7.06
C ILE A 55 42.70 -2.14 7.89
N ALA A 56 43.54 -3.12 7.57
CA ALA A 56 44.80 -3.36 8.28
C ALA A 56 45.80 -2.19 8.16
N THR A 57 45.66 -1.35 7.12
CA THR A 57 46.50 -0.16 6.90
C THR A 57 45.96 1.13 7.54
N SER A 58 44.83 1.05 8.25
CA SER A 58 44.10 2.13 8.95
C SER A 58 43.72 3.33 8.08
N LEU A 59 42.41 3.54 7.89
CA LEU A 59 41.87 4.77 7.29
C LEU A 59 42.15 5.95 8.24
N ARG A 60 43.02 6.88 7.84
CA ARG A 60 43.59 7.91 8.73
C ARG A 60 42.69 9.12 8.97
N ASP A 61 41.84 9.45 7.99
CA ASP A 61 41.02 10.64 8.00
C ASP A 61 39.66 10.39 7.31
N HIS A 62 38.71 11.30 7.56
CA HIS A 62 37.35 11.19 7.05
C HIS A 62 37.28 11.20 5.52
N GLN A 63 38.08 12.03 4.84
CA GLN A 63 38.04 12.15 3.37
C GLN A 63 38.54 10.88 2.67
N THR A 64 39.61 10.28 3.19
CA THR A 64 40.11 8.98 2.71
C THR A 64 39.08 7.89 2.93
N ALA A 65 38.40 7.90 4.09
CA ALA A 65 37.35 6.93 4.40
C ALA A 65 36.11 7.06 3.49
N THR A 66 35.60 8.28 3.26
CA THR A 66 34.45 8.51 2.37
C THR A 66 34.76 8.09 0.94
N THR A 67 35.94 8.43 0.43
CA THR A 67 36.42 8.02 -0.91
C THR A 67 36.48 6.49 -1.03
N TYR A 68 36.97 5.81 0.01
CA TYR A 68 37.01 4.36 0.04
C TYR A 68 35.61 3.73 0.09
N ILE A 69 34.70 4.25 0.91
CA ILE A 69 33.30 3.78 0.98
C ILE A 69 32.62 3.89 -0.38
N GLU A 70 32.83 4.99 -1.11
CA GLU A 70 32.31 5.17 -2.48
C GLU A 70 32.90 4.17 -3.46
N GLN A 71 34.22 3.97 -3.42
CA GLN A 71 34.90 2.98 -4.27
C GLN A 71 34.38 1.57 -4.00
N PHE A 72 34.24 1.19 -2.72
CA PHE A 72 33.74 -0.11 -2.32
C PHE A 72 32.30 -0.32 -2.84
N ASN A 73 31.39 0.64 -2.61
CA ASN A 73 30.03 0.54 -3.13
C ASN A 73 29.96 0.44 -4.66
N ARG A 74 30.81 1.19 -5.39
CA ARG A 74 30.92 1.08 -6.85
C ARG A 74 31.39 -0.30 -7.30
N GLN A 75 32.44 -0.84 -6.68
CA GLN A 75 32.96 -2.17 -6.98
C GLN A 75 31.91 -3.25 -6.74
N LEU A 76 31.14 -3.14 -5.64
CA LEU A 76 30.04 -4.04 -5.34
C LEU A 76 28.95 -3.99 -6.40
N CYS A 77 28.50 -2.79 -6.79
CA CYS A 77 27.50 -2.63 -7.85
C CYS A 77 27.98 -3.20 -9.18
N GLN A 78 29.23 -2.91 -9.57
CA GLN A 78 29.85 -3.41 -10.79
C GLN A 78 29.97 -4.93 -10.80
N ALA A 79 30.32 -5.55 -9.67
CA ALA A 79 30.35 -7.01 -9.53
C ALA A 79 28.97 -7.61 -9.83
N ILE A 80 27.90 -7.05 -9.26
CA ILE A 80 26.52 -7.49 -9.54
C ILE A 80 26.18 -7.32 -11.02
N TYR A 81 26.46 -6.15 -11.61
CA TYR A 81 26.15 -5.88 -13.01
C TYR A 81 26.89 -6.83 -13.95
N HIS A 82 28.18 -7.05 -13.73
CA HIS A 82 29.00 -7.95 -14.53
C HIS A 82 28.48 -9.39 -14.43
N SER A 83 28.25 -9.89 -13.21
CA SER A 83 27.73 -11.24 -13.02
C SER A 83 26.36 -11.43 -13.68
N LEU A 84 25.49 -10.42 -13.67
CA LEU A 84 24.19 -10.44 -14.36
C LEU A 84 24.31 -10.32 -15.88
N ASP A 85 25.22 -9.49 -16.39
CA ASP A 85 25.47 -9.33 -17.82
C ASP A 85 25.98 -10.66 -18.41
N THR A 86 26.93 -11.31 -17.75
CA THR A 86 27.51 -12.61 -18.17
C THR A 86 26.50 -13.76 -18.08
N SER A 87 25.66 -13.80 -17.03
CA SER A 87 24.72 -14.90 -16.81
C SER A 87 23.37 -14.71 -17.52
N CYS A 88 22.72 -13.57 -17.28
CA CYS A 88 21.34 -13.30 -17.71
C CYS A 88 21.30 -12.52 -19.03
N GLY A 89 22.26 -11.64 -19.26
CA GLY A 89 22.26 -10.69 -20.37
C GLY A 89 21.24 -9.57 -20.18
N ARG A 90 21.53 -8.43 -20.84
CA ARG A 90 20.68 -7.24 -20.78
C ARG A 90 19.34 -7.44 -21.50
N GLN A 91 18.31 -6.79 -20.98
CA GLN A 91 17.03 -6.65 -21.64
C GLN A 91 17.05 -5.34 -22.43
N LEU A 92 17.39 -5.43 -23.72
CA LEU A 92 17.06 -4.38 -24.69
C LEU A 92 15.54 -4.24 -24.78
N GLN A 93 15.04 -3.06 -25.19
CA GLN A 93 13.62 -2.65 -25.17
C GLN A 93 12.64 -3.82 -25.37
N PRO A 94 11.49 -3.82 -24.67
CA PRO A 94 10.54 -4.93 -24.73
C PRO A 94 10.24 -5.26 -26.19
N VAL A 95 10.63 -6.48 -26.59
CA VAL A 95 10.27 -7.05 -27.89
C VAL A 95 8.77 -6.85 -28.05
N GLU A 96 8.36 -6.22 -29.15
CA GLU A 96 6.96 -5.94 -29.42
C GLU A 96 6.15 -7.23 -29.21
N PRO A 97 5.10 -7.21 -28.37
CA PRO A 97 4.28 -8.38 -28.07
C PRO A 97 3.49 -8.91 -29.29
N LEU A 98 3.69 -8.33 -30.47
CA LEU A 98 3.02 -8.67 -31.72
C LEU A 98 3.56 -9.94 -32.37
N LYS A 99 4.81 -10.36 -32.11
CA LYS A 99 5.39 -11.56 -32.73
C LYS A 99 4.65 -12.87 -32.40
N ASP A 100 4.06 -13.00 -31.20
CA ASP A 100 3.32 -14.21 -30.80
C ASP A 100 1.84 -14.18 -31.22
N PHE A 101 1.30 -12.98 -31.51
CA PHE A 101 -0.10 -12.79 -31.89
C PHE A 101 -0.33 -12.92 -33.39
N TRP A 102 0.58 -12.37 -34.20
CA TRP A 102 0.44 -12.26 -35.65
C TRP A 102 0.99 -13.49 -36.37
N THR A 103 0.12 -14.25 -37.05
CA THR A 103 0.51 -15.49 -37.76
C THR A 103 0.69 -15.27 -39.26
N GLU A 104 1.31 -16.23 -39.96
CA GLU A 104 1.43 -16.18 -41.42
C GLU A 104 0.07 -16.09 -42.13
N ASP A 105 -0.95 -16.79 -41.63
CA ASP A 105 -2.30 -16.74 -42.21
C ASP A 105 -2.93 -15.35 -42.06
N MET A 106 -2.68 -14.67 -40.94
CA MET A 106 -3.10 -13.28 -40.75
C MET A 106 -2.36 -12.33 -41.69
N GLN A 107 -1.07 -12.56 -41.89
CA GLN A 107 -0.25 -11.79 -42.82
C GLN A 107 -0.76 -11.97 -44.26
N LYS A 108 -1.02 -13.20 -44.70
CA LYS A 108 -1.61 -13.50 -46.02
C LYS A 108 -2.98 -12.83 -46.20
N ALA A 109 -3.85 -12.89 -45.18
CA ALA A 109 -5.16 -12.23 -45.22
C ALA A 109 -5.06 -10.69 -45.25
N TYR A 110 -4.09 -10.12 -44.55
CA TYR A 110 -3.77 -8.69 -44.59
C TYR A 110 -3.28 -8.25 -45.97
N GLU A 111 -2.33 -8.98 -46.56
CA GLU A 111 -1.83 -8.72 -47.91
C GLU A 111 -2.92 -8.87 -48.96
N HIS A 112 -3.81 -9.85 -48.81
CA HIS A 112 -4.97 -10.03 -49.68
C HIS A 112 -5.94 -8.83 -49.61
N ARG A 113 -6.19 -8.31 -48.41
CA ARG A 113 -6.96 -7.06 -48.21
C ARG A 113 -6.27 -5.88 -48.89
N GLU A 114 -4.99 -5.67 -48.63
CA GLU A 114 -4.22 -4.56 -49.21
C GLU A 114 -4.15 -4.63 -50.74
N ARG A 115 -4.03 -5.83 -51.31
CA ARG A 115 -4.04 -6.05 -52.77
C ARG A 115 -5.32 -5.52 -53.40
N TYR A 116 -6.49 -5.85 -52.84
CA TYR A 116 -7.77 -5.36 -53.37
C TYR A 116 -8.03 -3.89 -53.06
N TYR A 117 -7.55 -3.38 -51.93
CA TYR A 117 -7.60 -1.95 -51.65
C TYR A 117 -6.81 -1.12 -52.69
N ARG A 118 -5.58 -1.57 -53.02
CA ARG A 118 -4.76 -0.96 -54.07
C ARG A 118 -5.39 -1.06 -55.46
N LYS A 119 -5.97 -2.22 -55.81
CA LYS A 119 -6.71 -2.40 -57.09
C LYS A 119 -7.96 -1.52 -57.16
N TRP A 120 -8.71 -1.40 -56.07
CA TRP A 120 -9.88 -0.52 -55.97
C TRP A 120 -9.52 0.95 -56.17
N ARG A 121 -8.44 1.44 -55.54
CA ARG A 121 -7.94 2.82 -55.70
C ARG A 121 -7.60 3.18 -57.14
N LYS A 122 -7.16 2.20 -57.94
CA LYS A 122 -6.74 2.39 -59.35
C LYS A 122 -7.84 2.05 -60.37
N ALA A 123 -8.98 1.52 -59.94
CA ALA A 123 -10.03 1.05 -60.84
C ALA A 123 -11.10 2.13 -61.13
N GLN A 124 -11.69 2.06 -62.32
CA GLN A 124 -12.82 2.88 -62.76
C GLN A 124 -14.00 2.00 -63.21
N GLY A 125 -15.22 2.57 -63.25
CA GLY A 125 -16.45 1.86 -63.66
C GLY A 125 -16.81 0.65 -62.79
N LEU A 126 -17.42 -0.38 -63.38
CA LEU A 126 -17.90 -1.61 -62.72
C LEU A 126 -16.78 -2.38 -61.97
N ASN A 127 -15.54 -2.28 -62.43
CA ASN A 127 -14.39 -2.89 -61.76
C ASN A 127 -14.11 -2.29 -60.38
N LYS A 128 -14.48 -1.02 -60.16
CA LYS A 128 -14.37 -0.37 -58.86
C LYS A 128 -15.31 -1.03 -57.85
N LEU A 129 -16.56 -1.29 -58.21
CA LEU A 129 -17.50 -2.01 -57.35
C LEU A 129 -17.01 -3.44 -57.06
N LYS A 130 -16.56 -4.18 -58.09
CA LYS A 130 -16.02 -5.54 -57.95
C LYS A 130 -14.86 -5.62 -56.95
N TYR A 131 -13.87 -4.73 -57.04
CA TYR A 131 -12.73 -4.76 -56.12
C TYR A 131 -13.08 -4.25 -54.72
N TRP A 132 -14.08 -3.37 -54.57
CA TRP A 132 -14.57 -2.97 -53.26
C TRP A 132 -15.22 -4.14 -52.51
N LEU A 133 -16.08 -4.92 -53.18
CA LEU A 133 -16.70 -6.12 -52.60
C LEU A 133 -15.63 -7.13 -52.16
N LYS A 134 -14.66 -7.43 -53.03
CA LYS A 134 -13.53 -8.32 -52.68
C LYS A 134 -12.67 -7.78 -51.53
N HIS A 135 -12.49 -6.47 -51.42
CA HIS A 135 -11.82 -5.85 -50.28
C HIS A 135 -12.63 -6.01 -48.99
N GLN A 136 -13.95 -5.85 -49.03
CA GLN A 136 -14.83 -6.08 -47.87
C GLN A 136 -14.79 -7.52 -47.38
N GLU A 137 -14.82 -8.49 -48.30
CA GLU A 137 -14.67 -9.91 -48.01
C GLU A 137 -13.31 -10.21 -47.36
N ALA A 138 -12.21 -9.73 -47.95
CA ALA A 138 -10.87 -9.89 -47.40
C ALA A 138 -10.73 -9.23 -46.02
N ARG A 139 -11.34 -8.06 -45.82
CA ARG A 139 -11.39 -7.37 -44.51
C ARG A 139 -12.22 -8.16 -43.50
N ALA A 140 -13.33 -8.79 -43.89
CA ALA A 140 -14.13 -9.65 -43.03
C ALA A 140 -13.36 -10.92 -42.64
N ALA A 141 -12.67 -11.56 -43.59
CA ALA A 141 -11.82 -12.72 -43.35
C ALA A 141 -10.69 -12.40 -42.35
N LEU A 142 -9.95 -11.30 -42.57
CA LEU A 142 -8.91 -10.86 -41.62
C LEU A 142 -9.50 -10.58 -40.23
N ARG A 143 -10.67 -9.92 -40.14
CA ARG A 143 -11.35 -9.70 -38.85
C ARG A 143 -11.72 -11.00 -38.14
N ARG A 144 -12.22 -12.00 -38.88
CA ARG A 144 -12.53 -13.33 -38.33
C ARG A 144 -11.28 -14.02 -37.79
N LEU A 145 -10.16 -13.98 -38.51
CA LEU A 145 -8.88 -14.53 -38.04
C LEU A 145 -8.39 -13.82 -36.77
N ILE A 146 -8.46 -12.48 -36.72
CA ILE A 146 -8.12 -11.69 -35.52
C ILE A 146 -9.01 -12.07 -34.34
N GLN A 147 -10.31 -12.21 -34.56
CA GLN A 147 -11.26 -12.61 -33.51
C GLN A 147 -10.97 -14.03 -33.01
N LYS A 148 -10.76 -14.98 -33.94
CA LYS A 148 -10.43 -16.38 -33.63
C LYS A 148 -9.15 -16.47 -32.81
N ARG A 149 -8.08 -15.82 -33.25
CA ARG A 149 -6.79 -15.81 -32.54
C ARG A 149 -6.87 -15.14 -31.18
N ARG A 150 -7.65 -14.06 -31.04
CA ARG A 150 -7.94 -13.44 -29.74
C ARG A 150 -8.63 -14.43 -28.81
N LYS A 151 -9.60 -15.20 -29.32
CA LYS A 151 -10.32 -16.22 -28.56
C LYS A 151 -9.39 -17.36 -28.15
N GLU A 152 -8.62 -17.92 -29.08
CA GLU A 152 -7.64 -19.00 -28.81
C GLU A 152 -6.58 -18.57 -27.78
N ASN A 153 -5.98 -17.39 -27.96
CA ASN A 153 -5.00 -16.86 -27.01
C ASN A 153 -5.64 -16.60 -25.64
N TRP A 154 -6.91 -16.20 -25.60
CA TRP A 154 -7.66 -16.00 -24.37
C TRP A 154 -7.99 -17.32 -23.67
N GLU A 155 -8.45 -18.33 -24.41
CA GLU A 155 -8.74 -19.68 -23.90
C GLU A 155 -7.47 -20.36 -23.38
N HIS A 156 -6.40 -20.35 -24.18
CA HIS A 156 -5.09 -20.85 -23.75
C HIS A 156 -4.58 -20.09 -22.53
N PHE A 157 -4.79 -18.78 -22.46
CA PHE A 157 -4.47 -17.99 -21.26
C PHE A 157 -5.29 -18.42 -20.04
N CYS A 158 -6.60 -18.62 -20.18
CA CYS A 158 -7.47 -19.11 -19.10
C CYS A 158 -7.06 -20.51 -18.63
N GLN A 159 -6.74 -21.42 -19.56
CA GLN A 159 -6.28 -22.78 -19.25
C GLN A 159 -4.93 -22.77 -18.54
N GLN A 160 -3.97 -21.95 -18.99
CA GLN A 160 -2.69 -21.76 -18.30
C GLN A 160 -2.86 -21.21 -16.88
N LEU A 161 -3.90 -20.40 -16.62
CA LEU A 161 -4.19 -19.88 -15.29
C LEU A 161 -4.91 -20.87 -14.39
N ALA A 162 -5.69 -21.79 -14.95
CA ALA A 162 -6.28 -22.90 -14.20
C ALA A 162 -5.21 -23.91 -13.76
N SER A 163 -4.15 -24.11 -14.56
CA SER A 163 -3.03 -25.02 -14.26
C SER A 163 -1.88 -24.40 -13.46
N ASN A 164 -1.74 -23.06 -13.42
CA ASN A 164 -0.67 -22.37 -12.67
C ASN A 164 -1.08 -21.88 -11.27
N GLN A 165 -0.06 -21.71 -10.41
CA GLN A 165 -0.14 -21.04 -9.10
C GLN A 165 -0.91 -19.72 -9.17
N TYR A 166 -2.04 -19.66 -8.47
CA TYR A 166 -2.98 -18.54 -8.30
C TYR A 166 -2.34 -17.13 -8.22
N ALA A 167 -1.16 -17.00 -7.58
CA ALA A 167 -0.41 -15.75 -7.49
C ALA A 167 -0.03 -15.16 -8.86
N LYS A 168 0.30 -16.00 -9.85
CA LYS A 168 0.58 -15.58 -11.24
C LYS A 168 -0.68 -15.04 -11.92
N ALA A 169 -1.84 -15.61 -11.62
CA ALA A 169 -3.14 -15.17 -12.14
C ALA A 169 -3.50 -13.77 -11.63
N ILE A 170 -3.35 -13.55 -10.32
CA ILE A 170 -3.53 -12.23 -9.69
C ILE A 170 -2.57 -11.19 -10.27
N ALA A 171 -1.28 -11.52 -10.41
CA ALA A 171 -0.30 -10.62 -11.00
C ALA A 171 -0.64 -10.25 -12.45
N LYS A 172 -1.13 -11.21 -13.25
CA LYS A 172 -1.50 -10.98 -14.65
C LYS A 172 -2.80 -10.19 -14.79
N ILE A 173 -3.82 -10.44 -13.96
CA ILE A 173 -5.03 -9.59 -13.89
C ILE A 173 -4.67 -8.17 -13.46
N SER A 174 -3.80 -8.02 -12.46
CA SER A 174 -3.31 -6.71 -12.02
C SER A 174 -2.63 -5.96 -13.18
N ARG A 175 -1.82 -6.65 -14.01
CA ARG A 175 -1.23 -6.06 -15.22
C ARG A 175 -2.28 -5.70 -16.28
N ILE A 176 -3.24 -6.58 -16.56
CA ILE A 176 -4.30 -6.30 -17.56
C ILE A 176 -5.13 -5.10 -17.09
N ARG A 177 -5.49 -5.04 -15.81
CA ARG A 177 -6.17 -3.89 -15.20
C ARG A 177 -5.32 -2.62 -15.34
N LYS A 178 -4.05 -2.65 -14.94
CA LYS A 178 -3.12 -1.51 -15.07
C LYS A 178 -2.94 -1.05 -16.52
N ARG A 179 -3.00 -1.95 -17.51
CA ARG A 179 -2.89 -1.60 -18.93
C ARG A 179 -4.19 -1.04 -19.53
N ARG A 180 -5.34 -1.38 -18.96
CA ARG A 180 -6.66 -0.89 -19.39
C ARG A 180 -7.11 0.37 -18.64
N THR A 181 -6.52 0.65 -17.49
CA THR A 181 -6.74 1.88 -16.72
C THR A 181 -5.48 2.71 -16.89
N ILE A 182 -5.49 3.66 -17.83
CA ILE A 182 -4.38 4.62 -17.95
C ILE A 182 -4.48 5.51 -16.73
N SER A 183 -3.61 5.30 -15.74
CA SER A 183 -3.45 6.26 -14.67
C SER A 183 -2.88 7.54 -15.29
N PRO A 184 -3.52 8.70 -15.07
CA PRO A 184 -3.01 9.95 -15.60
C PRO A 184 -1.56 10.15 -15.11
N THR A 185 -0.67 10.43 -16.05
CA THR A 185 0.71 10.80 -15.77
C THR A 185 0.81 12.31 -15.91
N PHE A 186 1.53 12.95 -15.00
CA PHE A 186 1.78 14.38 -15.11
C PHE A 186 2.45 14.68 -16.46
N SER A 187 1.87 15.61 -17.21
CA SER A 187 2.38 15.97 -18.53
C SER A 187 2.09 17.43 -18.83
N THR A 188 3.01 18.03 -19.58
CA THR A 188 2.91 19.40 -20.10
C THR A 188 3.03 19.35 -21.62
N MET A 189 2.52 20.38 -22.31
CA MET A 189 2.59 20.46 -23.78
C MET A 189 4.03 20.53 -24.31
N LYS A 190 5.00 20.91 -23.48
CA LYS A 190 6.41 21.11 -23.84
C LYS A 190 7.29 19.84 -23.75
N GLY A 191 6.66 18.66 -23.55
CA GLY A 191 7.34 17.36 -23.56
C GLY A 191 7.71 16.80 -22.18
N HIS A 192 8.27 15.59 -22.16
CA HIS A 192 8.50 14.81 -20.94
C HIS A 192 9.57 15.41 -20.01
N LYS A 193 10.70 15.86 -20.55
CA LYS A 193 11.76 16.52 -19.78
C LYS A 193 11.25 17.78 -19.08
N HIS A 194 10.57 18.67 -19.80
CA HIS A 194 9.97 19.87 -19.21
C HIS A 194 8.93 19.53 -18.13
N SER A 195 8.19 18.43 -18.31
CA SER A 195 7.25 17.94 -17.30
C SER A 195 7.96 17.48 -16.03
N ALA A 196 9.08 16.76 -16.16
CA ALA A 196 9.91 16.35 -15.03
C ALA A 196 10.46 17.58 -14.28
N ASP A 197 11.02 18.56 -15.00
CA ASP A 197 11.56 19.78 -14.39
C ASP A 197 10.47 20.67 -13.76
N THR A 198 9.25 20.69 -14.32
CA THR A 198 8.12 21.43 -13.73
C THR A 198 7.65 20.79 -12.42
N MET A 199 7.58 19.47 -12.38
CA MET A 199 7.28 18.75 -11.15
C MET A 199 8.42 18.92 -10.13
N ALA A 200 9.68 18.91 -10.55
CA ALA A 200 10.82 19.15 -9.68
C ALA A 200 10.75 20.53 -9.03
N ARG A 201 10.51 21.60 -9.82
CA ARG A 201 10.28 22.95 -9.30
C ARG A 201 9.13 23.02 -8.29
N HIS A 202 8.02 22.34 -8.57
CA HIS A 202 6.89 22.30 -7.63
C HIS A 202 7.29 21.65 -6.30
N LEU A 203 7.96 20.49 -6.35
CA LEU A 203 8.39 19.77 -5.16
C LEU A 203 9.46 20.55 -4.39
N GLU A 204 10.42 21.16 -5.09
CA GLU A 204 11.44 22.02 -4.50
C GLU A 204 10.80 23.15 -3.69
N ASN A 205 9.75 23.80 -4.20
CA ASN A 205 8.98 24.79 -3.45
C ASN A 205 8.26 24.19 -2.23
N VAL A 206 7.68 22.98 -2.36
CA VAL A 206 7.02 22.28 -1.23
C VAL A 206 8.02 21.94 -0.12
N TYR A 207 9.23 21.50 -0.48
CA TYR A 207 10.30 21.13 0.47
C TYR A 207 11.15 22.33 0.95
N SER A 208 10.81 23.56 0.55
CA SER A 208 11.55 24.78 0.90
C SER A 208 10.78 25.72 1.83
N SER A 209 9.80 25.20 2.59
CA SER A 209 8.82 25.97 3.38
C SER A 209 9.32 27.34 3.89
N GLU A 210 8.54 28.39 3.62
CA GLU A 210 8.80 29.79 3.99
C GLU A 210 8.99 30.03 5.50
N ALA A 211 8.59 29.08 6.34
CA ALA A 211 8.59 29.18 7.81
C ALA A 211 9.89 28.73 8.49
N THR A 212 10.86 28.20 7.74
CA THR A 212 12.12 27.69 8.32
C THR A 212 13.16 28.81 8.36
N GLN A 213 13.44 29.34 9.56
CA GLN A 213 14.68 30.07 9.84
C GLN A 213 15.87 29.23 9.37
N GLU A 214 16.98 29.88 8.97
CA GLU A 214 18.19 29.22 8.46
C GLU A 214 18.50 27.93 9.23
N MET A 215 18.19 26.78 8.63
CA MET A 215 18.47 25.48 9.25
C MET A 215 19.98 25.37 9.41
N GLN A 216 20.47 25.58 10.62
CA GLN A 216 21.82 25.14 10.99
C GLN A 216 21.81 23.61 10.91
N ARG A 217 22.44 23.08 9.87
CA ARG A 217 22.78 21.65 9.84
C ARG A 217 23.73 21.43 11.00
N SER A 218 23.36 20.55 11.94
CA SER A 218 24.32 20.05 12.92
C SER A 218 25.35 19.22 12.14
N GLU A 219 26.41 19.88 11.67
CA GLU A 219 27.53 19.18 11.07
C GLU A 219 28.22 18.36 12.16
N ILE A 220 28.36 17.06 11.91
CA ILE A 220 29.17 16.20 12.76
C ILE A 220 30.60 16.75 12.65
N SER A 221 31.16 17.27 13.75
CA SER A 221 32.55 17.74 13.74
C SER A 221 33.46 16.60 13.29
N SER A 222 34.34 16.86 12.31
CA SER A 222 35.31 15.88 11.81
C SER A 222 36.17 15.29 12.92
N ASP A 223 36.36 16.04 14.01
CA ASP A 223 37.18 15.64 15.17
C ASP A 223 36.54 14.52 15.99
N SER A 224 35.24 14.26 15.82
CA SER A 224 34.50 13.17 16.49
C SER A 224 34.56 11.84 15.74
N LEU A 225 35.19 11.81 14.56
CA LEU A 225 35.30 10.63 13.71
C LEU A 225 36.75 10.11 13.68
N PRO A 226 36.95 8.78 13.60
CA PRO A 226 35.93 7.75 13.55
C PRO A 226 35.32 7.44 14.91
N PHE A 227 34.05 7.03 14.92
CA PHE A 227 33.43 6.52 16.13
C PHE A 227 34.05 5.19 16.57
N GLU A 228 34.35 5.07 17.87
CA GLU A 228 34.91 3.84 18.45
C GLU A 228 33.84 2.81 18.81
N LEU A 229 32.58 3.24 18.96
CA LEU A 229 31.48 2.36 19.32
C LEU A 229 31.24 1.29 18.24
N ALA A 230 31.22 0.03 18.66
CA ALA A 230 31.01 -1.10 17.77
C ALA A 230 29.68 -1.01 17.01
N CYS A 231 29.69 -1.38 15.74
CA CYS A 231 28.47 -1.45 14.93
C CYS A 231 27.58 -2.59 15.43
N PRO A 232 26.29 -2.32 15.75
CA PRO A 232 25.38 -3.35 16.28
C PRO A 232 24.89 -4.33 15.20
N ILE A 233 25.04 -3.98 13.92
CA ILE A 233 24.52 -4.78 12.80
C ILE A 233 25.27 -6.11 12.70
N THR A 234 24.52 -7.21 12.62
CA THR A 234 25.07 -8.55 12.44
C THR A 234 24.82 -9.12 11.04
N LEU A 235 25.51 -10.21 10.70
CA LEU A 235 25.27 -10.96 9.46
C LEU A 235 23.82 -11.47 9.36
N SER A 236 23.24 -11.88 10.48
CA SER A 236 21.87 -12.38 10.55
C SER A 236 20.86 -11.28 10.19
N ASP A 237 21.08 -10.06 10.67
CA ASP A 237 20.23 -8.91 10.40
C ASP A 237 20.18 -8.60 8.91
N ILE A 238 21.34 -8.63 8.24
CA ILE A 238 21.44 -8.38 6.80
C ILE A 238 20.72 -9.47 5.99
N LEU A 239 20.91 -10.75 6.34
CA LEU A 239 20.22 -11.86 5.68
C LEU A 239 18.71 -11.77 5.89
N SER A 240 18.26 -11.46 7.10
CA SER A 240 16.86 -11.24 7.43
C SER A 240 16.29 -10.06 6.63
N ALA A 241 17.02 -8.95 6.56
CA ALA A 241 16.64 -7.77 5.80
C ALA A 241 16.45 -8.08 4.31
N ILE A 242 17.42 -8.73 3.65
CA ILE A 242 17.32 -9.13 2.23
C ILE A 242 16.09 -10.01 1.98
N ARG A 243 15.84 -10.99 2.85
CA ARG A 243 14.71 -11.94 2.72
C ARG A 243 13.36 -11.28 2.98
N SER A 244 13.31 -10.30 3.88
CA SER A 244 12.08 -9.57 4.22
C SER A 244 11.65 -8.60 3.12
N LEU A 245 12.60 -8.10 2.31
CA LEU A 245 12.30 -7.12 1.27
C LEU A 245 11.46 -7.74 0.13
N PRO A 246 10.40 -7.07 -0.32
CA PRO A 246 9.54 -7.62 -1.37
C PRO A 246 10.23 -7.59 -2.74
N SER A 247 10.07 -8.67 -3.49
CA SER A 247 10.41 -8.73 -4.92
C SER A 247 9.43 -7.89 -5.78
N ASN A 248 9.80 -7.64 -7.03
CA ASN A 248 9.06 -6.92 -8.06
C ASN A 248 8.82 -5.45 -7.73
N LYS A 249 9.74 -4.84 -6.97
CA LYS A 249 9.77 -3.40 -6.72
C LYS A 249 10.67 -2.69 -7.73
N ALA A 250 10.37 -1.42 -7.97
CA ALA A 250 11.23 -0.59 -8.80
C ALA A 250 12.55 -0.30 -8.06
N PRO A 251 13.69 -0.29 -8.77
CA PRO A 251 14.99 0.03 -8.18
C PRO A 251 15.14 1.55 -8.03
N GLY A 252 16.17 1.96 -7.29
CA GLY A 252 16.65 3.35 -7.28
C GLY A 252 17.57 3.65 -8.46
N VAL A 253 18.43 4.65 -8.29
CA VAL A 253 19.45 5.06 -9.28
C VAL A 253 20.47 3.98 -9.58
N ASP A 254 20.70 3.06 -8.64
CA ASP A 254 21.61 1.92 -8.78
C ASP A 254 21.04 0.77 -9.64
N HIS A 255 19.78 0.83 -10.06
CA HIS A 255 19.13 -0.19 -10.88
C HIS A 255 19.06 -1.61 -10.27
N VAL A 256 19.53 -1.80 -9.04
CA VAL A 256 19.58 -3.09 -8.36
C VAL A 256 18.21 -3.42 -7.73
N LYS A 257 17.76 -4.66 -7.89
CA LYS A 257 16.48 -5.15 -7.36
C LYS A 257 16.68 -6.33 -6.42
N ASN A 258 15.72 -6.59 -5.55
CA ASN A 258 15.86 -7.66 -4.56
C ASN A 258 16.01 -9.05 -5.19
N GLU A 259 15.37 -9.30 -6.34
CA GLU A 259 15.50 -10.57 -7.05
C GLU A 259 16.92 -10.85 -7.58
N MET A 260 17.74 -9.81 -7.71
CA MET A 260 19.15 -9.94 -8.08
C MET A 260 20.00 -10.35 -6.86
N LEU A 261 19.57 -9.97 -5.65
CA LEU A 261 20.31 -10.22 -4.41
C LEU A 261 20.01 -11.59 -3.81
N LEU A 262 18.76 -12.07 -3.90
CA LEU A 262 18.33 -13.35 -3.31
C LEU A 262 19.23 -14.54 -3.68
N PRO A 263 19.67 -14.75 -4.94
CA PRO A 263 20.56 -15.85 -5.30
C PRO A 263 21.94 -15.79 -4.63
N ILE A 264 22.45 -14.59 -4.37
CA ILE A 264 23.81 -14.32 -3.89
C ILE A 264 23.84 -13.87 -2.43
N GLN A 265 22.70 -13.90 -1.72
CA GLN A 265 22.54 -13.28 -0.39
C GLN A 265 23.61 -13.73 0.63
N HIS A 266 24.05 -14.98 0.58
CA HIS A 266 25.05 -15.54 1.49
C HIS A 266 26.47 -15.06 1.20
N LEU A 267 26.79 -14.78 -0.07
CA LEU A 267 28.06 -14.19 -0.50
C LEU A 267 28.05 -12.67 -0.29
N LEU A 268 26.89 -12.05 -0.47
CA LEU A 268 26.70 -10.61 -0.37
C LEU A 268 26.70 -10.10 1.08
N ALA A 269 26.07 -10.83 2.00
CA ALA A 269 25.86 -10.35 3.37
C ALA A 269 27.18 -10.02 4.12
N PRO A 270 28.27 -10.82 4.04
CA PRO A 270 29.55 -10.45 4.63
C PRO A 270 30.16 -9.16 4.05
N ILE A 271 29.98 -8.94 2.75
CA ILE A 271 30.48 -7.74 2.06
C ILE A 271 29.70 -6.50 2.52
N LEU A 272 28.37 -6.63 2.64
CA LEU A 272 27.52 -5.56 3.17
C LEU A 272 27.80 -5.28 4.64
N LEU A 273 28.10 -6.30 5.45
CA LEU A 273 28.47 -6.11 6.85
C LEU A 273 29.70 -5.23 6.99
N ALA A 274 30.75 -5.55 6.24
CA ALA A 274 31.97 -4.74 6.16
C ALA A 274 31.67 -3.29 5.73
N LEU A 275 30.87 -3.10 4.69
CA LEU A 275 30.49 -1.77 4.21
C LEU A 275 29.66 -1.00 5.26
N PHE A 276 28.71 -1.65 5.92
CA PHE A 276 27.87 -1.02 6.96
C PHE A 276 28.67 -0.67 8.21
N GLN A 277 29.67 -1.48 8.59
CA GLN A 277 30.60 -1.15 9.67
C GLN A 277 31.41 0.12 9.36
N LEU A 278 31.87 0.29 8.11
CA LEU A 278 32.50 1.54 7.70
C LEU A 278 31.52 2.72 7.73
N CYS A 279 30.29 2.52 7.23
CA CYS A 279 29.27 3.56 7.24
C CYS A 279 28.94 4.02 8.66
N TRP A 280 28.83 3.07 9.60
CA TRP A 280 28.62 3.34 11.02
C TRP A 280 29.79 4.10 11.63
N LYS A 281 31.01 3.58 11.45
CA LYS A 281 32.23 4.15 12.03
C LYS A 281 32.50 5.59 11.56
N TRP A 282 32.25 5.89 10.29
CA TRP A 282 32.54 7.19 9.68
C TRP A 282 31.30 8.05 9.46
N SER A 283 30.11 7.58 9.84
CA SER A 283 28.82 8.26 9.62
C SER A 283 28.63 8.77 8.19
N TYR A 284 29.05 7.95 7.23
CA TYR A 284 28.97 8.25 5.81
C TYR A 284 28.29 7.11 5.07
N VAL A 285 27.32 7.42 4.21
CA VAL A 285 26.73 6.45 3.27
C VAL A 285 27.03 6.86 1.83
N PRO A 286 27.19 5.88 0.92
CA PRO A 286 27.43 6.15 -0.49
C PRO A 286 26.41 7.13 -1.10
N GLU A 287 26.86 8.01 -2.00
CA GLU A 287 26.03 9.04 -2.62
C GLU A 287 24.82 8.43 -3.34
N SER A 288 25.00 7.29 -4.02
CA SER A 288 23.90 6.60 -4.72
C SER A 288 22.78 6.13 -3.78
N TRP A 289 23.03 6.03 -2.48
CA TRP A 289 22.03 5.71 -1.46
C TRP A 289 21.26 6.96 -1.01
N ARG A 290 21.86 8.15 -1.19
CA ARG A 290 21.30 9.46 -0.87
C ARG A 290 20.58 10.11 -2.05
N VAL A 291 20.63 9.54 -3.25
CA VAL A 291 19.79 9.98 -4.37
C VAL A 291 18.48 9.20 -4.40
N ALA A 292 17.35 9.91 -4.33
CA ALA A 292 16.02 9.34 -4.47
C ALA A 292 15.36 9.76 -5.80
N GLN A 293 14.97 8.77 -6.61
CA GLN A 293 14.19 9.00 -7.83
C GLN A 293 12.70 9.13 -7.48
N VAL A 294 12.15 10.32 -7.60
CA VAL A 294 10.75 10.62 -7.29
C VAL A 294 9.88 10.27 -8.49
N VAL A 295 8.90 9.39 -8.29
CA VAL A 295 7.88 9.03 -9.27
C VAL A 295 6.51 9.57 -8.80
N PRO A 296 5.99 10.63 -9.46
CA PRO A 296 4.67 11.18 -9.13
C PRO A 296 3.55 10.18 -9.39
N ILE A 297 2.71 9.91 -8.40
CA ILE A 297 1.50 9.07 -8.54
C ILE A 297 0.24 9.92 -8.34
N HIS A 298 -0.62 9.97 -9.35
CA HIS A 298 -1.86 10.76 -9.30
C HIS A 298 -2.76 10.31 -8.13
N LYS A 299 -3.22 11.26 -7.33
CA LYS A 299 -4.08 11.04 -6.15
C LYS A 299 -5.55 11.29 -6.49
N LYS A 300 -5.90 12.52 -6.89
CA LYS A 300 -7.25 12.99 -7.24
C LYS A 300 -7.16 14.32 -7.99
N GLY A 301 -8.28 14.87 -8.49
CA GLY A 301 -8.29 16.17 -9.17
C GLY A 301 -7.70 16.14 -10.58
N THR A 302 -7.37 17.32 -11.12
CA THR A 302 -6.90 17.50 -12.49
C THR A 302 -5.46 16.95 -12.66
N PRO A 303 -5.19 16.14 -13.69
CA PRO A 303 -3.85 15.61 -13.99
C PRO A 303 -2.77 16.62 -14.36
N THR A 304 -3.16 17.86 -14.67
CA THR A 304 -2.26 18.94 -15.09
C THR A 304 -1.70 19.73 -13.92
N ASP A 305 -2.25 19.56 -12.73
CA ASP A 305 -1.78 20.21 -11.51
C ASP A 305 -0.78 19.27 -10.78
N PRO A 306 0.47 19.69 -10.55
CA PRO A 306 1.45 18.86 -9.86
C PRO A 306 1.07 18.56 -8.40
N GLY A 307 0.30 19.42 -7.73
CA GLY A 307 -0.16 19.23 -6.35
C GLY A 307 -1.16 18.08 -6.18
N ASN A 308 -1.68 17.57 -7.29
CA ASN A 308 -2.58 16.40 -7.33
C ASN A 308 -1.83 15.06 -7.39
N PHE A 309 -0.51 15.06 -7.28
CA PHE A 309 0.34 13.86 -7.30
C PHE A 309 1.05 13.64 -5.96
N ARG A 310 1.31 12.38 -5.61
CA ARG A 310 2.16 12.00 -4.48
C ARG A 310 3.59 11.75 -4.94
N PRO A 311 4.61 12.36 -4.32
CA PRO A 311 6.02 12.15 -4.69
C PRO A 311 6.57 10.85 -4.08
N ILE A 312 6.44 9.71 -4.78
CA ILE A 312 6.99 8.44 -4.28
C ILE A 312 8.50 8.34 -4.56
N SER A 313 9.30 8.28 -3.50
CA SER A 313 10.76 8.20 -3.54
C SER A 313 11.25 6.77 -3.74
N LEU A 314 11.97 6.52 -4.84
CA LEU A 314 12.69 5.28 -5.10
C LEU A 314 14.15 5.42 -4.67
N THR A 315 14.51 4.82 -3.54
CA THR A 315 15.88 4.77 -3.01
C THR A 315 16.59 3.45 -3.35
N SER A 316 17.93 3.47 -3.27
CA SER A 316 18.78 2.28 -3.39
C SER A 316 18.29 1.12 -2.51
N ILE A 317 18.44 -0.11 -3.01
CA ILE A 317 18.11 -1.29 -2.22
C ILE A 317 19.07 -1.48 -1.04
N PHE A 318 20.34 -1.11 -1.18
CA PHE A 318 21.32 -1.22 -0.10
C PHE A 318 21.00 -0.27 1.05
N ARG A 319 20.54 0.95 0.73
CA ARG A 319 19.95 1.86 1.73
C ARG A 319 18.80 1.19 2.48
N LYS A 320 17.87 0.54 1.78
CA LYS A 320 16.71 -0.12 2.42
C LYS A 320 17.13 -1.29 3.30
N ILE A 321 18.18 -2.01 2.94
CA ILE A 321 18.75 -3.08 3.77
C ILE A 321 19.34 -2.46 5.05
N LEU A 322 20.16 -1.40 4.92
CA LEU A 322 20.71 -0.69 6.07
C LEU A 322 19.60 -0.16 6.99
N GLU A 323 18.64 0.59 6.45
CA GLU A 323 17.49 1.12 7.19
C GLU A 323 16.69 0.02 7.90
N ARG A 324 16.56 -1.18 7.28
CA ARG A 324 15.88 -2.33 7.90
C ARG A 324 16.68 -2.91 9.06
N CYS A 325 18.01 -2.97 8.95
CA CYS A 325 18.88 -3.40 10.04
C CYS A 325 18.82 -2.42 11.22
N LEU A 326 18.80 -1.11 10.94
CA LEU A 326 18.75 -0.07 11.98
C LEU A 326 17.37 0.12 12.62
N GLN A 327 16.30 -0.38 12.01
CA GLN A 327 14.92 -0.06 12.41
C GLN A 327 14.63 -0.36 13.89
N ASN A 328 15.11 -1.50 14.40
CA ASN A 328 14.88 -1.90 15.78
C ASN A 328 15.66 -1.03 16.75
N ASP A 329 16.92 -0.69 16.44
CA ASP A 329 17.74 0.19 17.26
C ASP A 329 17.13 1.60 17.33
N VAL A 330 16.70 2.15 16.19
CA VAL A 330 16.01 3.46 16.17
C VAL A 330 14.76 3.41 17.03
N GLN A 331 13.95 2.35 16.94
CA GLN A 331 12.76 2.20 17.76
C GLN A 331 13.09 2.07 19.26
N LEU A 332 14.16 1.35 19.61
CA LEU A 332 14.62 1.16 20.99
C LEU A 332 15.03 2.49 21.64
N TYR A 333 15.77 3.33 20.91
CA TYR A 333 16.24 4.63 21.41
C TYR A 333 15.21 5.75 21.21
N SER A 334 14.11 5.52 20.50
CA SER A 334 13.07 6.53 20.32
C SER A 334 12.29 6.79 21.61
N PRO A 335 11.81 8.03 21.83
CA PRO A 335 10.83 8.30 22.88
C PRO A 335 9.59 7.39 22.73
N PRO A 336 8.98 6.93 23.84
CA PRO A 336 7.77 6.13 23.78
C PRO A 336 6.66 6.82 22.98
N ILE A 337 6.16 6.14 21.95
CA ILE A 337 5.07 6.66 21.12
C ILE A 337 3.74 6.53 21.86
N ASP A 338 2.98 7.62 21.90
CA ASP A 338 1.73 7.71 22.65
C ASP A 338 0.75 6.57 22.33
N ILE A 339 0.03 6.09 23.35
CA ILE A 339 -0.91 4.96 23.23
C ILE A 339 -2.02 5.22 22.22
N ALA A 340 -2.40 6.49 22.00
CA ALA A 340 -3.45 6.91 21.08
C ALA A 340 -2.95 7.08 19.63
N GLN A 341 -1.66 6.90 19.34
CA GLN A 341 -1.12 6.80 17.98
C GLN A 341 -1.18 5.35 17.49
N GLY A 342 -2.03 5.09 16.50
CA GLY A 342 -2.20 3.77 15.88
C GLY A 342 -1.49 3.59 14.53
N GLY A 343 -1.08 4.69 13.87
CA GLY A 343 -0.52 4.67 12.53
C GLY A 343 0.90 4.09 12.49
N PHE A 344 1.18 3.25 11.50
CA PHE A 344 2.51 2.64 11.25
C PHE A 344 3.12 1.86 12.42
N ARG A 345 2.33 1.50 13.43
CA ARG A 345 2.77 0.70 14.57
C ARG A 345 2.36 -0.76 14.41
N GLU A 346 3.22 -1.63 14.90
CA GLU A 346 2.94 -3.06 14.91
C GLU A 346 1.70 -3.37 15.76
N CYS A 347 0.96 -4.40 15.33
CA CYS A 347 -0.27 -4.88 15.96
C CYS A 347 -1.41 -3.85 16.12
N ARG A 348 -1.35 -2.68 15.47
CA ARG A 348 -2.41 -1.64 15.53
C ARG A 348 -3.06 -1.43 14.16
N GLY A 349 -4.29 -1.89 14.02
CA GLY A 349 -5.05 -1.78 12.78
C GLY A 349 -5.92 -0.51 12.72
N SER A 350 -6.28 -0.07 11.52
CA SER A 350 -7.24 1.04 11.33
C SER A 350 -8.60 0.76 11.98
N LEU A 351 -9.05 -0.50 11.99
CA LEU A 351 -10.28 -0.89 12.67
C LEU A 351 -10.17 -0.86 14.20
N ASP A 352 -8.97 -1.04 14.76
CA ASP A 352 -8.75 -0.87 16.20
C ASP A 352 -8.94 0.58 16.59
N GLN A 353 -8.33 1.48 15.82
CA GLN A 353 -8.42 2.92 16.03
C GLN A 353 -9.87 3.43 15.88
N ALA A 354 -10.59 2.95 14.85
CA ALA A 354 -12.00 3.27 14.66
C ALA A 354 -12.88 2.71 15.79
N LEU A 355 -12.60 1.49 16.28
CA LEU A 355 -13.33 0.96 17.43
C LEU A 355 -13.04 1.77 18.70
N CYS A 356 -11.77 2.11 18.97
CA CYS A 356 -11.40 2.94 20.13
C CYS A 356 -12.15 4.27 20.12
N LEU A 357 -12.27 4.94 18.96
CA LEU A 357 -13.08 6.16 18.83
C LEU A 357 -14.54 5.92 19.26
N ALA A 358 -15.17 4.86 18.73
CA ALA A 358 -16.56 4.53 19.04
C ALA A 358 -16.77 4.22 20.54
N GLU A 359 -15.85 3.47 21.15
CA GLU A 359 -15.92 3.06 22.55
C GLU A 359 -15.65 4.23 23.50
N ILE A 360 -14.63 5.06 23.23
CA ILE A 360 -14.37 6.29 24.01
C ILE A 360 -15.61 7.18 23.98
N CYS A 361 -16.17 7.43 22.79
CA CYS A 361 -17.37 8.23 22.68
C CYS A 361 -18.56 7.60 23.43
N GLN A 362 -18.70 6.27 23.40
CA GLN A 362 -19.74 5.55 24.12
C GLN A 362 -19.58 5.69 25.65
N ILE A 363 -18.36 5.56 26.18
CA ILE A 363 -18.04 5.78 27.60
C ILE A 363 -18.37 7.22 28.02
N LEU A 364 -17.97 8.21 27.22
CA LEU A 364 -18.27 9.63 27.46
C LEU A 364 -19.78 9.88 27.59
N ARG A 365 -20.59 9.28 26.71
CA ARG A 365 -22.05 9.42 26.75
C ARG A 365 -22.68 8.73 27.95
N THR A 366 -22.27 7.50 28.27
CA THR A 366 -22.96 6.69 29.29
C THR A 366 -22.55 7.04 30.70
N HIS A 367 -21.25 7.22 30.93
CA HIS A 367 -20.67 7.42 32.26
C HIS A 367 -20.45 8.89 32.61
N HIS A 368 -20.03 9.70 31.63
CA HIS A 368 -19.74 11.12 31.86
C HIS A 368 -20.87 12.07 31.44
N LYS A 369 -21.93 11.55 30.81
CA LYS A 369 -23.05 12.33 30.24
C LYS A 369 -22.61 13.42 29.24
N ILE A 370 -21.43 13.25 28.66
CA ILE A 370 -20.88 14.14 27.64
C ILE A 370 -21.37 13.67 26.28
N LYS A 371 -21.95 14.58 25.49
CA LYS A 371 -22.14 14.39 24.05
C LYS A 371 -20.89 14.87 23.32
N PRO A 372 -20.02 13.97 22.82
CA PRO A 372 -18.77 14.39 22.22
C PRO A 372 -19.01 15.03 20.85
N THR A 373 -18.33 16.14 20.62
CA THR A 373 -18.06 16.71 19.29
C THR A 373 -16.77 16.10 18.78
N LEU A 374 -16.74 15.75 17.48
CA LEU A 374 -15.55 15.23 16.83
C LEU A 374 -15.06 16.21 15.78
N ILE A 375 -13.77 16.48 15.73
CA ILE A 375 -13.15 17.23 14.64
C ILE A 375 -12.04 16.40 14.02
N PHE A 376 -12.20 16.04 12.75
CA PHE A 376 -11.20 15.35 11.96
C PHE A 376 -10.31 16.39 11.28
N LEU A 377 -9.00 16.27 11.50
CA LEU A 377 -7.99 17.18 10.96
C LEU A 377 -7.14 16.46 9.91
N ASP A 378 -6.80 17.17 8.81
CA ASP A 378 -5.91 16.72 7.74
C ASP A 378 -4.68 17.62 7.71
N ILE A 379 -3.48 17.03 7.75
CA ILE A 379 -2.22 17.78 7.62
C ILE A 379 -1.90 17.99 6.14
N LYS A 380 -1.57 19.23 5.76
CA LYS A 380 -1.15 19.56 4.40
C LYS A 380 0.26 19.02 4.15
N SER A 381 0.37 18.06 3.22
CA SER A 381 1.65 17.49 2.78
C SER A 381 2.51 16.95 3.92
N ALA A 382 1.90 16.21 4.85
CA ALA A 382 2.48 15.82 6.14
C ALA A 382 3.92 15.29 6.09
N TYR A 383 4.25 14.42 5.14
CA TYR A 383 5.62 13.86 5.03
C TYR A 383 6.63 14.87 4.48
N ASP A 384 6.17 15.79 3.63
CA ASP A 384 7.04 16.70 2.89
C ASP A 384 7.42 17.94 3.70
N THR A 385 6.63 18.26 4.73
CA THR A 385 6.79 19.44 5.60
C THR A 385 7.45 19.13 6.95
N VAL A 386 7.96 17.91 7.16
CA VAL A 386 8.58 17.53 8.44
C VAL A 386 9.90 18.27 8.65
N ASP A 387 10.02 19.04 9.73
CA ASP A 387 11.34 19.51 10.17
C ASP A 387 12.13 18.37 10.80
N ARG A 388 13.23 17.98 10.14
CA ARG A 388 14.09 16.87 10.58
C ARG A 388 14.87 17.21 11.85
N ASN A 389 15.18 18.50 12.10
CA ASN A 389 15.93 18.91 13.28
C ASN A 389 15.17 18.57 14.58
N LEU A 390 13.85 18.70 14.57
CA LEU A 390 13.01 18.35 15.72
C LEU A 390 13.02 16.83 16.00
N ILE A 391 13.17 16.01 14.96
CA ILE A 391 13.37 14.56 15.12
C ILE A 391 14.73 14.29 15.76
N TRP A 392 15.79 14.93 15.27
CA TRP A 392 17.14 14.76 15.80
C TRP A 392 17.24 15.19 17.26
N GLN A 393 16.67 16.34 17.62
CA GLN A 393 16.57 16.81 19.00
C GLN A 393 15.82 15.82 19.90
N SER A 394 14.77 15.18 19.40
CA SER A 394 14.00 14.18 20.14
C SER A 394 14.77 12.87 20.36
N LEU A 395 15.69 12.53 19.45
CA LEU A 395 16.49 11.30 19.50
C LEU A 395 17.82 11.48 20.26
N GLN A 396 18.39 12.68 20.25
CA GLN A 396 19.70 13.00 20.80
C GLN A 396 19.94 12.55 22.25
N PRO A 397 18.98 12.64 23.20
CA PRO A 397 19.22 12.28 24.60
C PRO A 397 19.48 10.78 24.84
N THR A 398 18.95 9.91 23.97
CA THR A 398 18.91 8.46 24.19
C THR A 398 19.65 7.68 23.10
N THR A 399 19.91 8.29 21.95
CA THR A 399 20.47 7.60 20.78
C THR A 399 22.00 7.67 20.78
N PRO A 400 22.71 6.56 20.54
CA PRO A 400 24.16 6.58 20.39
C PRO A 400 24.62 7.54 19.28
N PRO A 401 25.71 8.31 19.48
CA PRO A 401 26.18 9.28 18.50
C PRO A 401 26.36 8.73 17.06
N PRO A 402 26.91 7.53 16.82
CA PRO A 402 27.07 7.01 15.46
C PRO A 402 25.73 6.73 14.77
N LEU A 403 24.71 6.28 15.52
CA LEU A 403 23.39 6.03 14.97
C LEU A 403 22.71 7.34 14.58
N LEU A 404 22.73 8.34 15.47
CA LEU A 404 22.14 9.65 15.19
C LEU A 404 22.81 10.32 13.98
N ALA A 405 24.15 10.32 13.95
CA ALA A 405 24.95 10.85 12.86
C ALA A 405 24.66 10.16 11.52
N LEU A 406 24.54 8.83 11.52
CA LEU A 406 24.20 8.04 10.33
C LEU A 406 22.77 8.33 9.84
N LEU A 407 21.80 8.54 10.75
CA LEU A 407 20.43 8.95 10.41
C LEU A 407 20.40 10.35 9.78
N GLN A 408 21.11 11.31 10.35
CA GLN A 408 21.29 12.65 9.77
C GLN A 408 21.88 12.55 8.37
N HIS A 409 22.94 11.76 8.19
CA HIS A 409 23.56 11.56 6.87
C HIS A 409 22.60 10.91 5.84
N LEU A 410 21.70 10.03 6.28
CA LEU A 410 20.69 9.38 5.43
C LEU A 410 19.54 10.29 5.00
N PHE A 411 19.23 11.34 5.76
CA PHE A 411 18.03 12.16 5.54
C PHE A 411 18.32 13.63 5.22
N ASP A 412 19.37 14.24 5.77
CA ASP A 412 19.70 15.66 5.55
C ASP A 412 20.53 15.90 4.29
N TYR A 413 21.32 14.91 3.87
CA TYR A 413 22.21 15.00 2.70
C TYR A 413 21.64 14.28 1.47
N VAL A 414 20.32 14.31 1.31
CA VAL A 414 19.58 13.65 0.23
C VAL A 414 19.45 14.57 -0.99
N TYR A 415 19.47 13.96 -2.17
CA TYR A 415 19.13 14.60 -3.44
C TYR A 415 17.89 13.93 -4.04
N LEU A 416 16.96 14.75 -4.53
CA LEU A 416 15.77 14.31 -5.25
C LEU A 416 15.94 14.60 -6.75
N GLU A 417 15.53 13.65 -7.59
CA GLU A 417 15.32 13.86 -9.02
C GLU A 417 13.98 13.26 -9.44
N VAL A 418 13.19 13.97 -10.24
CA VAL A 418 11.88 13.51 -10.71
C VAL A 418 12.07 12.64 -11.95
N LEU A 419 11.49 11.43 -11.94
CA LEU A 419 11.48 10.51 -13.07
C LEU A 419 10.09 10.45 -13.71
N LEU A 420 9.95 10.98 -14.92
CA LEU A 420 8.72 10.91 -15.72
C LEU A 420 9.03 10.38 -17.13
N ASN A 421 8.35 9.29 -17.50
CA ASN A 421 8.48 8.67 -18.84
C ASN A 421 9.95 8.41 -19.27
N ASN A 422 10.79 7.95 -18.33
CA ASN A 422 12.23 7.71 -18.49
C ASN A 422 13.09 8.98 -18.70
N GLU A 423 12.52 10.18 -18.57
CA GLU A 423 13.28 11.42 -18.44
C GLU A 423 13.45 11.76 -16.95
N THR A 424 14.65 12.16 -16.56
CA THR A 424 14.94 12.67 -15.21
C THR A 424 14.98 14.20 -15.22
N SER A 425 14.58 14.84 -14.13
CA SER A 425 14.78 16.29 -13.93
C SER A 425 16.22 16.61 -13.54
N TYR A 426 16.51 17.90 -13.31
CA TYR A 426 17.66 18.30 -12.49
C TYR A 426 17.51 17.77 -11.04
N ARG A 427 18.64 17.67 -10.33
CA ARG A 427 18.67 17.29 -8.90
C ARG A 427 18.52 18.52 -8.02
N PHE A 428 17.78 18.37 -6.92
CA PHE A 428 17.66 19.38 -5.87
C PHE A 428 17.73 18.72 -4.49
N SER A 429 18.05 19.49 -3.45
CA SER A 429 18.13 18.98 -2.07
C SER A 429 16.94 19.48 -1.26
N PRO A 430 16.12 18.59 -0.66
CA PRO A 430 14.96 18.99 0.11
C PRO A 430 15.39 19.48 1.50
N ARG A 431 14.94 20.69 1.90
CA ARG A 431 15.24 21.25 3.23
C ARG A 431 14.42 20.56 4.31
N THR A 432 13.12 20.39 4.05
CA THR A 432 12.21 19.65 4.94
C THR A 432 11.88 18.27 4.40
N GLY A 433 11.16 17.51 5.20
CA GLY A 433 10.48 16.30 4.81
C GLY A 433 11.28 15.02 5.04
N VAL A 434 10.53 13.93 5.17
CA VAL A 434 11.02 12.56 5.17
C VAL A 434 10.67 11.87 3.86
N LEU A 435 11.48 10.93 3.40
CA LEU A 435 11.31 10.34 2.07
C LEU A 435 10.12 9.38 2.01
N GLN A 436 9.12 9.73 1.20
CA GLN A 436 7.93 8.90 1.00
C GLN A 436 8.27 7.60 0.24
N GLY A 437 8.60 6.54 0.99
CA GLY A 437 9.06 5.25 0.46
C GLY A 437 10.30 4.67 1.15
N SER A 438 10.96 5.43 2.03
CA SER A 438 12.00 4.93 2.95
C SER A 438 11.38 4.08 4.06
N ILE A 439 12.15 3.12 4.57
CA ILE A 439 11.74 2.19 5.62
C ILE A 439 11.59 2.89 6.97
N LEU A 440 12.48 3.86 7.28
CA LEU A 440 12.48 4.56 8.58
C LEU A 440 11.52 5.76 8.62
N SER A 441 11.13 6.32 7.47
CA SER A 441 10.29 7.53 7.43
C SER A 441 8.99 7.45 8.24
N PRO A 442 8.25 6.32 8.27
CA PRO A 442 7.07 6.21 9.14
C PRO A 442 7.37 6.32 10.64
N LEU A 443 8.47 5.74 11.10
CA LEU A 443 8.91 5.82 12.50
C LEU A 443 9.36 7.25 12.83
N LEU A 444 10.19 7.85 11.98
CA LEU A 444 10.64 9.24 12.14
C LEU A 444 9.48 10.23 12.17
N TYR A 445 8.46 10.04 11.31
CA TYR A 445 7.23 10.84 11.36
C TYR A 445 6.46 10.64 12.68
N SER A 446 6.43 9.41 13.20
CA SER A 446 5.75 9.11 14.46
C SER A 446 6.43 9.80 15.64
N ILE A 447 7.77 9.86 15.64
CA ILE A 447 8.57 10.61 16.63
C ILE A 447 8.28 12.11 16.53
N TYR A 448 8.30 12.65 15.30
CA TYR A 448 8.04 14.06 15.03
C TYR A 448 6.69 14.56 15.58
N ILE A 449 5.62 13.80 15.38
CA ILE A 449 4.28 14.21 15.83
C ILE A 449 3.99 13.87 17.30
N ASN A 450 4.88 13.15 18.00
CA ASN A 450 4.61 12.54 19.30
C ASN A 450 4.41 13.55 20.45
N ASP A 451 4.81 14.81 20.27
CA ASP A 451 4.61 15.86 21.27
C ASP A 451 3.17 16.42 21.28
N LEU A 452 2.46 16.38 20.13
CA LEU A 452 1.05 16.82 20.04
C LEU A 452 0.13 16.09 21.03
N PRO A 453 0.16 14.74 21.11
CA PRO A 453 -0.53 13.98 22.16
C PRO A 453 -0.35 14.55 23.58
N LYS A 454 0.89 14.90 23.95
CA LYS A 454 1.20 15.40 25.30
C LYS A 454 0.53 16.75 25.58
N ARG A 455 0.41 17.61 24.56
CA ARG A 455 -0.25 18.93 24.67
C ARG A 455 -1.76 18.85 24.69
N LEU A 456 -2.34 17.91 23.94
CA LEU A 456 -3.80 17.71 23.89
C LEU A 456 -4.33 16.98 25.13
N ARG A 457 -3.47 16.28 25.86
CA ARG A 457 -3.80 15.63 27.12
C ARG A 457 -3.80 16.67 28.25
N LEU A 458 -4.97 17.22 28.54
CA LEU A 458 -5.14 18.26 29.58
C LEU A 458 -4.88 17.77 31.01
N LYS A 459 -4.95 16.45 31.25
CA LYS A 459 -4.67 15.79 32.53
C LYS A 459 -3.98 14.45 32.28
N GLN A 460 -2.91 14.16 33.00
CA GLN A 460 -2.17 12.89 32.85
C GLN A 460 -2.91 11.74 33.57
N PRO A 461 -3.03 10.56 32.95
CA PRO A 461 -3.51 9.37 33.65
C PRO A 461 -2.47 8.91 34.68
N SER A 462 -2.92 8.42 35.84
CA SER A 462 -2.14 7.59 36.75
C SER A 462 -2.04 6.15 36.23
N GLU A 463 -1.09 5.35 36.74
CA GLU A 463 -0.95 3.94 36.36
C GLU A 463 -2.21 3.11 36.62
N ASP A 464 -2.94 3.43 37.69
CA ASP A 464 -4.19 2.77 38.10
C ASP A 464 -5.47 3.35 37.45
N THR A 465 -5.34 4.23 36.44
CA THR A 465 -6.50 4.87 35.80
C THR A 465 -7.41 3.81 35.18
N SER A 466 -8.66 3.73 35.65
CA SER A 466 -9.64 2.81 35.09
C SER A 466 -9.98 3.20 33.65
N PRO A 467 -10.45 2.28 32.79
CA PRO A 467 -10.82 2.63 31.41
C PRO A 467 -11.90 3.72 31.31
N VAL A 468 -12.78 3.81 32.30
CA VAL A 468 -13.85 4.83 32.35
C VAL A 468 -13.28 6.21 32.64
N GLU A 469 -12.26 6.30 33.51
CA GLU A 469 -11.54 7.54 33.82
C GLU A 469 -10.54 7.91 32.73
N LEU A 470 -10.00 6.92 31.99
CA LEU A 470 -9.08 7.15 30.88
C LEU A 470 -9.78 7.82 29.70
N ALA A 471 -11.01 7.42 29.38
CA ALA A 471 -11.75 7.93 28.21
C ALA A 471 -11.81 9.47 28.11
N PRO A 472 -12.17 10.24 29.15
CA PRO A 472 -12.16 11.71 29.10
C PRO A 472 -10.76 12.34 29.05
N LEU A 473 -9.68 11.58 29.28
CA LEU A 473 -8.31 12.06 29.13
C LEU A 473 -7.78 11.94 27.69
N ILE A 474 -8.41 11.07 26.89
CA ILE A 474 -8.07 10.85 25.47
C ILE A 474 -8.89 11.81 24.61
N ASN A 475 -8.43 13.06 24.54
CA ASN A 475 -9.05 14.10 23.71
C ASN A 475 -8.73 13.98 22.22
N TYR A 476 -8.01 12.93 21.82
CA TYR A 476 -7.46 12.80 20.49
C TYR A 476 -7.18 11.34 20.12
N LEU A 477 -7.14 11.05 18.83
CA LEU A 477 -6.60 9.82 18.26
C LEU A 477 -5.81 10.15 17.00
N LEU A 478 -4.65 9.53 16.83
CA LEU A 478 -3.81 9.70 15.64
C LEU A 478 -3.70 8.37 14.88
N TYR A 479 -3.78 8.44 13.57
CA TYR A 479 -3.38 7.36 12.67
C TYR A 479 -2.46 7.95 11.60
N ALA A 480 -1.18 8.08 11.96
CA ALA A 480 -0.21 8.87 11.21
C ALA A 480 -0.65 10.34 11.09
N ASP A 481 -0.97 10.83 9.88
CA ASP A 481 -1.40 12.19 9.59
C ASP A 481 -2.90 12.43 9.79
N ASP A 482 -3.72 11.37 9.83
CA ASP A 482 -5.14 11.47 10.17
C ASP A 482 -5.29 11.67 11.69
N VAL A 483 -5.76 12.86 12.10
CA VAL A 483 -5.99 13.19 13.52
C VAL A 483 -7.47 13.41 13.76
N VAL A 484 -8.00 12.90 14.86
CA VAL A 484 -9.35 13.24 15.33
C VAL A 484 -9.29 13.77 16.74
N LEU A 485 -9.92 14.93 16.98
CA LEU A 485 -10.17 15.49 18.30
C LEU A 485 -11.51 14.99 18.84
N ILE A 486 -11.56 14.70 20.14
CA ILE A 486 -12.72 14.17 20.84
C ILE A 486 -12.91 15.01 22.10
N SER A 487 -13.98 15.77 22.21
CA SER A 487 -14.28 16.49 23.44
C SER A 487 -15.72 17.00 23.48
N GLU A 488 -16.13 17.58 24.59
CA GLU A 488 -17.37 18.36 24.65
C GLU A 488 -17.25 19.67 23.85
N ARG A 489 -18.38 20.22 23.44
CA ARG A 489 -18.44 21.43 22.58
C ARG A 489 -17.64 22.62 23.15
N ALA A 490 -17.66 22.79 24.48
CA ALA A 490 -17.06 23.94 25.15
C ALA A 490 -15.53 23.90 25.15
N GLN A 491 -14.92 22.71 25.15
CA GLN A 491 -13.47 22.54 25.19
C GLN A 491 -12.84 22.49 23.80
N MET A 492 -13.63 22.19 22.77
CA MET A 492 -13.13 21.97 21.42
C MET A 492 -12.38 23.17 20.81
N PRO A 493 -12.81 24.45 21.00
CA PRO A 493 -12.03 25.60 20.53
C PRO A 493 -10.64 25.69 21.15
N LYS A 494 -10.50 25.32 22.43
CA LYS A 494 -9.19 25.27 23.11
C LYS A 494 -8.28 24.21 22.48
N LEU A 495 -8.81 23.03 22.17
CA LEU A 495 -8.04 21.96 21.53
C LEU A 495 -7.61 22.35 20.10
N LEU A 496 -8.48 23.00 19.34
CA LEU A 496 -8.15 23.54 18.01
C LEU A 496 -7.02 24.56 18.11
N LYS A 497 -7.06 25.46 19.10
CA LYS A 497 -5.99 26.44 19.31
C LYS A 497 -4.66 25.77 19.63
N ILE A 498 -4.65 24.72 20.46
CA ILE A 498 -3.44 23.91 20.71
C ILE A 498 -2.91 23.30 19.42
N CYS A 499 -3.78 22.72 18.58
CA CYS A 499 -3.37 22.18 17.28
C CYS A 499 -2.80 23.26 16.35
N GLU A 500 -3.42 24.43 16.31
CA GLU A 500 -2.97 25.58 15.52
C GLU A 500 -1.58 26.05 15.97
N ASP A 501 -1.40 26.33 17.25
CA ASP A 501 -0.13 26.80 17.82
C ASP A 501 0.97 25.75 17.64
N TYR A 502 0.63 24.47 17.81
CA TYR A 502 1.57 23.37 17.59
C TYR A 502 2.03 23.29 16.13
N SER A 503 1.12 23.49 15.17
CA SER A 503 1.46 23.48 13.75
C SER A 503 2.51 24.54 13.40
N PHE A 504 2.39 25.75 13.96
CA PHE A 504 3.38 26.81 13.80
C PHE A 504 4.71 26.44 14.44
N SER A 505 4.70 25.84 15.64
CA SER A 505 5.94 25.44 16.33
C SER A 505 6.73 24.35 15.62
N LEU A 506 6.07 23.48 14.84
CA LEU A 506 6.72 22.41 14.08
C LEU A 506 6.96 22.77 12.60
N GLY A 507 6.41 23.86 12.10
CA GLY A 507 6.57 24.27 10.69
C GLY A 507 5.67 23.51 9.70
N PHE A 508 4.61 22.84 10.16
CA PHE A 508 3.58 22.26 9.27
C PHE A 508 2.27 23.05 9.34
N HIS A 509 1.34 22.78 8.41
CA HIS A 509 0.03 23.43 8.41
C HIS A 509 -1.10 22.39 8.29
N TRP A 510 -2.20 22.62 9.00
CA TRP A 510 -3.45 21.89 8.77
C TRP A 510 -4.11 22.33 7.46
N ASN A 511 -5.05 21.52 6.96
CA ASN A 511 -5.82 21.81 5.77
C ASN A 511 -7.31 22.01 6.13
N PRO A 512 -7.73 23.23 6.52
CA PRO A 512 -9.11 23.51 6.95
C PRO A 512 -10.17 23.01 5.97
N SER A 513 -9.91 23.11 4.66
CA SER A 513 -10.86 22.69 3.61
C SER A 513 -11.17 21.18 3.57
N LYS A 514 -10.34 20.36 4.23
CA LYS A 514 -10.56 18.92 4.35
C LYS A 514 -10.85 18.48 5.78
N CYS A 515 -10.68 19.38 6.74
CA CYS A 515 -11.09 19.13 8.11
C CYS A 515 -12.62 19.09 8.18
N VAL A 516 -13.17 18.23 9.02
CA VAL A 516 -14.61 18.02 9.14
C VAL A 516 -15.02 17.97 10.60
N VAL A 517 -16.12 18.66 10.93
CA VAL A 517 -16.73 18.64 12.25
C VAL A 517 -17.97 17.74 12.23
N LEU A 518 -18.04 16.80 13.17
CA LEU A 518 -19.25 16.06 13.50
C LEU A 518 -19.73 16.48 14.89
N SER A 519 -20.70 17.38 14.93
CA SER A 519 -21.35 17.91 16.13
C SER A 519 -22.85 17.62 16.12
N ASP A 520 -23.53 17.80 17.27
CA ASP A 520 -25.00 17.73 17.33
C ASP A 520 -25.62 18.77 16.38
N MET A 521 -26.83 18.50 15.89
CA MET A 521 -27.53 19.37 14.94
C MET A 521 -27.86 20.74 15.51
N ASN A 522 -28.04 20.79 16.83
CA ASN A 522 -28.34 22.00 17.58
C ASN A 522 -27.05 22.69 18.09
N ASP A 523 -25.88 22.29 17.59
CA ASP A 523 -24.63 22.95 17.93
C ASP A 523 -24.43 24.19 17.04
N ASP A 524 -24.73 25.35 17.60
CA ASP A 524 -24.60 26.66 16.92
C ASP A 524 -23.14 27.17 16.92
N LEU A 525 -22.21 26.49 17.59
CA LEU A 525 -20.84 26.98 17.73
C LEU A 525 -20.05 26.86 16.41
N SER A 526 -19.42 27.94 15.97
CA SER A 526 -18.48 27.91 14.84
C SER A 526 -17.12 27.39 15.31
N TYR A 527 -16.56 26.42 14.59
CA TYR A 527 -15.23 25.89 14.85
C TYR A 527 -14.29 26.39 13.77
N GLU A 528 -13.18 26.98 14.17
CA GLU A 528 -12.26 27.66 13.25
C GLU A 528 -10.84 27.16 13.42
N LEU A 529 -10.09 27.18 12.32
CA LEU A 529 -8.66 26.89 12.27
C LEU A 529 -8.01 27.88 11.32
N TYR A 530 -7.03 28.64 11.82
CA TYR A 530 -6.45 29.78 11.11
C TYR A 530 -7.49 30.82 10.67
N GLY A 531 -8.52 31.04 11.50
CA GLY A 531 -9.65 31.93 11.18
C GLY A 531 -10.57 31.43 10.05
N GLN A 532 -10.40 30.19 9.57
CA GLN A 532 -11.29 29.57 8.59
C GLN A 532 -12.28 28.63 9.29
N THR A 533 -13.57 28.83 9.05
CA THR A 533 -14.63 27.96 9.57
C THR A 533 -14.55 26.57 8.97
N LEU A 534 -14.58 25.55 9.83
CA LEU A 534 -14.53 24.15 9.46
C LEU A 534 -15.91 23.65 9.01
N LEU A 535 -15.91 22.75 8.01
CA LEU A 535 -17.15 22.21 7.45
C LEU A 535 -17.83 21.23 8.43
N LYS A 536 -19.05 21.57 8.87
CA LYS A 536 -19.91 20.66 9.62
C LYS A 536 -20.57 19.64 8.68
N GLN A 537 -20.56 18.36 9.07
CA GLN A 537 -21.21 17.28 8.33
C GLN A 537 -22.02 16.38 9.26
N HIS A 538 -22.97 15.64 8.68
CA HIS A 538 -23.76 14.65 9.42
C HIS A 538 -23.12 13.25 9.44
N SER A 539 -22.16 13.02 8.55
CA SER A 539 -21.33 11.81 8.61
C SER A 539 -19.98 12.05 7.95
N PHE A 540 -18.95 11.35 8.44
CA PHE A 540 -17.60 11.43 7.92
C PHE A 540 -16.92 10.06 7.92
N LEU A 541 -16.12 9.78 6.87
CA LEU A 541 -15.37 8.54 6.72
C LEU A 541 -14.01 8.64 7.42
N TYR A 542 -13.94 8.17 8.66
CA TYR A 542 -12.69 8.04 9.41
C TYR A 542 -12.08 6.65 9.19
N LEU A 543 -10.87 6.61 8.63
CA LEU A 543 -10.17 5.36 8.29
C LEU A 543 -11.05 4.38 7.48
N GLY A 544 -11.92 4.91 6.62
CA GLY A 544 -12.84 4.13 5.79
C GLY A 544 -14.09 3.60 6.51
N VAL A 545 -14.33 3.98 7.77
CA VAL A 545 -15.54 3.68 8.54
C VAL A 545 -16.32 4.98 8.77
N PRO A 546 -17.61 5.05 8.42
CA PRO A 546 -18.40 6.26 8.59
C PRO A 546 -18.89 6.43 10.03
N PHE A 547 -18.74 7.64 10.55
CA PHE A 547 -19.21 8.07 11.88
C PHE A 547 -20.28 9.15 11.77
N LYS A 548 -21.20 9.19 12.71
CA LYS A 548 -22.22 10.24 12.91
C LYS A 548 -21.87 11.11 14.13
N PRO A 549 -22.49 12.30 14.28
CA PRO A 549 -22.43 13.11 15.48
C PRO A 549 -22.53 12.31 16.78
N GLY A 550 -21.71 12.65 17.76
CA GLY A 550 -21.58 11.87 18.99
C GLY A 550 -20.67 10.66 18.86
N GLY A 551 -20.11 10.33 17.69
CA GLY A 551 -19.20 9.19 17.51
C GLY A 551 -19.92 7.84 17.37
N TYR A 552 -21.15 7.82 16.86
CA TYR A 552 -21.83 6.58 16.49
C TYR A 552 -21.36 6.07 15.14
N LEU A 553 -21.18 4.76 15.00
CA LEU A 553 -20.94 4.12 13.71
C LEU A 553 -22.17 4.23 12.80
N ASN A 554 -21.96 4.44 11.49
CA ASN A 554 -23.01 4.49 10.48
C ASN A 554 -23.02 3.22 9.59
N PRO A 555 -23.59 2.09 10.05
CA PRO A 555 -23.56 0.83 9.29
C PRO A 555 -24.29 0.92 7.94
N GLN A 556 -25.27 1.80 7.79
CA GLN A 556 -25.99 1.98 6.53
C GLN A 556 -25.08 2.55 5.43
N GLU A 557 -24.47 3.71 5.70
CA GLU A 557 -23.55 4.36 4.76
C GLU A 557 -22.31 3.49 4.49
N LEU A 558 -21.85 2.73 5.50
CA LEU A 558 -20.75 1.77 5.32
C LEU A 558 -21.10 0.74 4.25
N ILE A 559 -22.29 0.15 4.33
CA ILE A 559 -22.75 -0.87 3.38
C ILE A 559 -22.92 -0.28 1.99
N GLU A 560 -23.55 0.88 1.88
CA GLU A 560 -23.74 1.59 0.60
C GLU A 560 -22.40 1.84 -0.09
N HIS A 561 -21.43 2.42 0.62
CA HIS A 561 -20.07 2.65 0.10
C HIS A 561 -19.36 1.35 -0.30
N ASN A 562 -19.45 0.32 0.53
CA ASN A 562 -18.81 -0.98 0.27
C ASN A 562 -19.40 -1.65 -0.97
N VAL A 563 -20.72 -1.64 -1.13
CA VAL A 563 -21.43 -2.19 -2.29
C VAL A 563 -21.05 -1.44 -3.55
N CYS A 564 -21.03 -0.10 -3.54
CA CYS A 564 -20.58 0.71 -4.68
C CYS A 564 -19.14 0.38 -5.08
N LYS A 565 -18.20 0.32 -4.12
CA LYS A 565 -16.79 -0.03 -4.38
C LYS A 565 -16.60 -1.46 -4.89
N ALA A 566 -17.43 -2.39 -4.43
CA ALA A 566 -17.44 -3.77 -4.88
C ALA A 566 -17.99 -3.89 -6.31
N PHE A 567 -19.09 -3.20 -6.62
CA PHE A 567 -19.66 -3.21 -7.98
C PHE A 567 -18.75 -2.55 -9.01
N ALA A 568 -18.11 -1.43 -8.66
CA ALA A 568 -17.08 -0.83 -9.50
C ALA A 568 -15.95 -1.84 -9.80
N MET A 569 -15.55 -2.64 -8.82
CA MET A 569 -14.51 -3.65 -9.00
C MET A 569 -14.96 -4.85 -9.83
N ILE A 570 -16.15 -5.41 -9.59
CA ILE A 570 -16.63 -6.55 -10.38
C ILE A 570 -16.84 -6.12 -11.84
N ASN A 571 -17.28 -4.90 -12.13
CA ASN A 571 -17.38 -4.39 -13.51
C ASN A 571 -16.01 -4.42 -14.21
N VAL A 572 -14.97 -3.95 -13.52
CA VAL A 572 -13.59 -4.03 -14.03
C VAL A 572 -13.17 -5.48 -14.25
N LEU A 573 -13.41 -6.36 -13.28
CA LEU A 573 -13.03 -7.77 -13.39
C LEU A 573 -13.80 -8.52 -14.48
N THR A 574 -15.09 -8.25 -14.66
CA THR A 574 -15.92 -8.79 -15.73
C THR A 574 -15.38 -8.40 -17.09
N SER A 575 -14.90 -7.16 -17.27
CA SER A 575 -14.22 -6.75 -18.51
C SER A 575 -12.94 -7.57 -18.75
N VAL A 576 -12.24 -7.96 -17.69
CA VAL A 576 -10.99 -8.74 -17.71
C VAL A 576 -11.26 -10.24 -17.84
N GLY A 577 -12.51 -10.69 -17.85
CA GLY A 577 -12.86 -12.10 -18.04
C GLY A 577 -13.39 -12.80 -16.79
N VAL A 578 -13.71 -12.11 -15.71
CA VAL A 578 -14.51 -12.68 -14.59
C VAL A 578 -15.99 -12.67 -15.00
N ASN A 579 -16.31 -13.55 -15.95
CA ASN A 579 -17.60 -13.68 -16.61
C ASN A 579 -17.72 -15.11 -17.22
N PRO A 580 -18.89 -15.51 -17.74
CA PRO A 580 -19.14 -16.89 -18.16
C PRO A 580 -18.30 -17.33 -19.37
N ASN A 581 -17.91 -16.37 -20.19
CA ASN A 581 -17.14 -16.57 -21.42
C ASN A 581 -15.63 -16.37 -21.17
N GLY A 582 -15.23 -16.17 -19.92
CA GLY A 582 -13.88 -15.77 -19.52
C GLY A 582 -13.13 -16.87 -18.78
N PHE A 583 -12.73 -16.58 -17.55
CA PHE A 583 -12.05 -17.54 -16.68
C PHE A 583 -13.01 -18.62 -16.18
N ASP A 584 -12.45 -19.80 -15.86
CA ASP A 584 -13.19 -20.86 -15.17
C ASP A 584 -13.95 -20.33 -13.94
N ARG A 585 -15.11 -20.92 -13.66
CA ARG A 585 -16.05 -20.44 -12.63
C ARG A 585 -15.44 -20.47 -11.22
N LEU A 586 -14.63 -21.49 -10.90
CA LEU A 586 -13.97 -21.58 -9.59
C LEU A 586 -12.88 -20.50 -9.48
N LEU A 587 -12.13 -20.27 -10.55
CA LEU A 587 -11.12 -19.21 -10.58
C LEU A 587 -11.77 -17.80 -10.48
N SER A 588 -12.84 -17.57 -11.24
CA SER A 588 -13.65 -16.34 -11.18
C SER A 588 -14.22 -16.09 -9.79
N THR A 589 -14.73 -17.14 -9.13
CA THR A 589 -15.17 -17.08 -7.74
C THR A 589 -14.03 -16.71 -6.80
N ARG A 590 -12.83 -17.28 -6.97
CA ARG A 590 -11.68 -16.91 -6.15
C ARG A 590 -11.28 -15.44 -6.33
N PHE A 591 -11.38 -14.89 -7.53
CA PHE A 591 -11.15 -13.46 -7.75
C PHE A 591 -12.21 -12.60 -7.05
N TYR A 592 -13.48 -12.99 -7.13
CA TYR A 592 -14.54 -12.34 -6.36
C TYR A 592 -14.21 -12.37 -4.85
N ALA A 593 -13.95 -13.54 -4.29
CA ALA A 593 -13.75 -13.73 -2.86
C ALA A 593 -12.57 -12.93 -2.29
N GLN A 594 -11.50 -12.74 -3.07
CA GLN A 594 -10.29 -12.05 -2.61
C GLN A 594 -10.25 -10.56 -2.95
N ILE A 595 -10.89 -10.12 -4.04
CA ILE A 595 -10.78 -8.74 -4.52
C ILE A 595 -12.08 -7.96 -4.29
N VAL A 596 -13.21 -8.54 -4.65
CA VAL A 596 -14.52 -7.87 -4.59
C VAL A 596 -15.10 -7.98 -3.19
N ARG A 597 -15.19 -9.20 -2.65
CA ARG A 597 -15.74 -9.44 -1.32
C ARG A 597 -14.90 -8.79 -0.23
N ALA A 598 -13.58 -8.74 -0.37
CA ALA A 598 -12.72 -8.00 0.56
C ALA A 598 -13.12 -6.51 0.70
N ARG A 599 -13.67 -5.89 -0.37
CA ARG A 599 -14.21 -4.52 -0.32
C ARG A 599 -15.59 -4.45 0.31
N LEU A 600 -16.42 -5.48 0.13
CA LEU A 600 -17.70 -5.62 0.82
C LEU A 600 -17.51 -5.74 2.34
N GLU A 601 -16.44 -6.43 2.75
CA GLU A 601 -16.19 -6.84 4.13
C GLU A 601 -15.47 -5.80 5.01
N TYR A 602 -14.82 -4.78 4.42
CA TYR A 602 -14.08 -3.80 5.19
C TYR A 602 -14.99 -3.02 6.15
N GLY A 603 -14.57 -2.84 7.40
CA GLY A 603 -15.35 -2.17 8.45
C GLY A 603 -16.46 -3.02 9.09
N LEU A 604 -16.88 -4.14 8.48
CA LEU A 604 -17.96 -4.97 9.02
C LEU A 604 -17.62 -5.61 10.38
N ALA A 605 -16.34 -5.88 10.63
CA ALA A 605 -15.89 -6.58 11.83
C ALA A 605 -16.19 -5.84 13.14
N ILE A 606 -16.31 -4.51 13.10
CA ILE A 606 -16.60 -3.66 14.26
C ILE A 606 -18.05 -3.16 14.29
N ASN A 607 -18.87 -3.56 13.32
CA ASN A 607 -20.25 -3.10 13.16
C ASN A 607 -21.25 -4.21 13.49
N ARG A 608 -22.37 -3.84 14.13
CA ARG A 608 -23.53 -4.72 14.28
C ARG A 608 -24.56 -4.35 13.21
N LEU A 609 -24.96 -5.33 12.42
CA LEU A 609 -25.87 -5.14 11.31
C LEU A 609 -27.26 -5.69 11.61
N THR A 610 -28.29 -5.02 11.08
CA THR A 610 -29.67 -5.50 11.07
C THR A 610 -29.86 -6.57 9.99
N ALA A 611 -30.98 -7.31 10.07
CA ALA A 611 -31.30 -8.34 9.07
C ALA A 611 -31.47 -7.75 7.65
N SER A 612 -32.04 -6.55 7.52
CA SER A 612 -32.19 -5.85 6.24
C SER A 612 -30.84 -5.45 5.65
N GLN A 613 -29.93 -4.92 6.48
CA GLN A 613 -28.56 -4.58 6.08
C GLN A 613 -27.76 -5.81 5.62
N ILE A 614 -27.86 -6.92 6.34
CA ILE A 614 -27.22 -8.20 5.94
C ILE A 614 -27.80 -8.68 4.61
N LYS A 615 -29.11 -8.51 4.37
CA LYS A 615 -29.75 -8.86 3.10
C LYS A 615 -29.17 -8.05 1.94
N VAL A 616 -28.93 -6.76 2.10
CA VAL A 616 -28.28 -5.93 1.06
C VAL A 616 -26.90 -6.48 0.67
N LEU A 617 -26.09 -6.89 1.65
CA LEU A 617 -24.79 -7.51 1.39
C LEU A 617 -24.94 -8.86 0.67
N GLU A 618 -25.91 -9.69 1.08
CA GLU A 618 -26.20 -10.97 0.44
C GLU A 618 -26.66 -10.78 -1.01
N ASP A 619 -27.51 -9.80 -1.28
CA ASP A 619 -27.98 -9.46 -2.62
C ASP A 619 -26.83 -8.96 -3.51
N ALA A 620 -25.92 -8.14 -2.97
CA ALA A 620 -24.72 -7.72 -3.69
C ALA A 620 -23.79 -8.92 -4.04
N GLN A 621 -23.62 -9.87 -3.10
CA GLN A 621 -22.89 -11.12 -3.37
C GLN A 621 -23.60 -11.96 -4.45
N ASN A 622 -24.92 -12.10 -4.36
CA ASN A 622 -25.74 -12.85 -5.29
C ASN A 622 -25.61 -12.30 -6.72
N ASP A 623 -25.63 -10.98 -6.88
CA ASP A 623 -25.48 -10.33 -8.17
C ASP A 623 -24.07 -10.52 -8.76
N CYS A 624 -23.03 -10.48 -7.93
CA CYS A 624 -21.68 -10.82 -8.38
C CYS A 624 -21.60 -12.27 -8.88
N LEU A 625 -22.23 -13.21 -8.18
CA LEU A 625 -22.25 -14.61 -8.60
C LEU A 625 -23.04 -14.83 -9.88
N ARG A 626 -24.20 -14.19 -10.05
CA ARG A 626 -24.96 -14.25 -11.30
C ARG A 626 -24.13 -13.76 -12.50
N ARG A 627 -23.34 -12.70 -12.32
CA ARG A 627 -22.42 -12.20 -13.36
C ARG A 627 -21.31 -13.19 -13.69
N ILE A 628 -20.77 -13.89 -12.69
CA ILE A 628 -19.74 -14.92 -12.89
C ILE A 628 -20.30 -16.12 -13.64
N TYR A 629 -21.49 -16.58 -13.25
CA TYR A 629 -22.11 -17.81 -13.79
C TYR A 629 -22.95 -17.56 -15.05
N GLY A 630 -23.27 -16.31 -15.38
CA GLY A 630 -24.07 -15.95 -16.57
C GLY A 630 -25.54 -16.22 -16.37
N ALA A 631 -25.98 -16.20 -15.12
CA ALA A 631 -27.30 -16.63 -14.74
C ALA A 631 -28.30 -15.48 -14.74
N SER A 632 -29.56 -15.79 -15.05
CA SER A 632 -30.64 -14.81 -15.00
C SER A 632 -30.88 -14.28 -13.58
N LYS A 633 -31.57 -13.15 -13.46
CA LYS A 633 -31.93 -12.56 -12.15
C LYS A 633 -32.77 -13.53 -11.29
N ARG A 634 -33.52 -14.45 -11.90
CA ARG A 634 -34.39 -15.44 -11.23
C ARG A 634 -33.66 -16.72 -10.83
N ALA A 635 -32.43 -16.94 -11.33
CA ALA A 635 -31.69 -18.15 -11.03
C ALA A 635 -31.32 -18.24 -9.53
N SER A 636 -31.42 -19.46 -9.00
CA SER A 636 -31.09 -19.74 -7.59
C SER A 636 -29.61 -19.54 -7.31
N THR A 637 -29.29 -18.56 -6.48
CA THR A 637 -27.92 -18.27 -6.04
C THR A 637 -27.43 -19.25 -4.96
N LYS A 638 -28.34 -20.02 -4.34
CA LYS A 638 -27.99 -21.08 -3.38
C LYS A 638 -27.08 -22.13 -4.04
N VAL A 639 -27.43 -22.58 -5.24
CA VAL A 639 -26.64 -23.57 -6.01
C VAL A 639 -25.29 -22.97 -6.40
N MET A 640 -25.26 -21.73 -6.89
CA MET A 640 -24.00 -21.06 -7.25
C MET A 640 -23.07 -20.91 -6.06
N ARG A 641 -23.59 -20.49 -4.89
CA ARG A 641 -22.81 -20.44 -3.65
C ARG A 641 -22.25 -21.81 -3.26
N HIS A 642 -23.05 -22.87 -3.38
CA HIS A 642 -22.59 -24.23 -3.10
C HIS A 642 -21.47 -24.68 -4.05
N LEU A 643 -21.68 -24.55 -5.37
CA LEU A 643 -20.68 -24.89 -6.40
C LEU A 643 -19.37 -24.10 -6.22
N SER A 644 -19.50 -22.86 -5.76
CA SER A 644 -18.39 -21.93 -5.54
C SER A 644 -17.75 -22.06 -4.14
N ARG A 645 -18.31 -22.90 -3.26
CA ARG A 645 -17.90 -23.08 -1.85
C ARG A 645 -17.85 -21.76 -1.08
N LEU A 646 -18.77 -20.84 -1.38
CA LEU A 646 -18.86 -19.56 -0.70
C LEU A 646 -19.88 -19.60 0.43
N PRO A 647 -19.51 -19.11 1.63
CA PRO A 647 -20.48 -18.84 2.68
C PRO A 647 -21.37 -17.64 2.33
N THR A 648 -22.50 -17.55 3.02
CA THR A 648 -23.36 -16.36 3.05
C THR A 648 -22.63 -15.17 3.68
N MET A 649 -23.08 -13.96 3.39
CA MET A 649 -22.55 -12.74 4.00
C MET A 649 -22.84 -12.67 5.51
N LYS A 650 -23.91 -13.31 5.98
CA LYS A 650 -24.18 -13.45 7.42
C LYS A 650 -23.09 -14.28 8.12
N GLU A 651 -22.74 -15.44 7.57
CA GLU A 651 -21.65 -16.28 8.10
C GLU A 651 -20.31 -15.55 8.01
N ARG A 652 -20.06 -14.81 6.93
CA ARG A 652 -18.85 -13.98 6.80
C ARG A 652 -18.77 -12.91 7.88
N LEU A 653 -19.86 -12.19 8.15
CA LEU A 653 -19.91 -11.19 9.22
C LEU A 653 -19.54 -11.80 10.56
N ASN A 654 -20.17 -12.93 10.95
CA ASN A 654 -19.85 -13.62 12.20
C ASN A 654 -18.37 -14.03 12.27
N ILE A 655 -17.80 -14.52 11.16
CA ILE A 655 -16.37 -14.88 11.09
C ILE A 655 -15.48 -13.66 11.27
N LEU A 656 -15.80 -12.54 10.61
CA LEU A 656 -15.00 -11.31 10.69
C LEU A 656 -15.01 -10.74 12.11
N GLN A 657 -16.19 -10.70 12.75
CA GLN A 657 -16.34 -10.26 14.14
C GLN A 657 -15.55 -11.17 15.08
N ALA A 658 -15.74 -12.50 14.99
CA ALA A 658 -15.00 -13.42 15.86
C ALA A 658 -13.48 -13.37 15.66
N GLN A 659 -13.01 -13.20 14.42
CA GLN A 659 -11.58 -13.03 14.13
C GLN A 659 -11.02 -11.74 14.73
N PHE A 660 -11.80 -10.65 14.67
CA PHE A 660 -11.41 -9.37 15.24
C PHE A 660 -11.35 -9.44 16.77
N LEU A 661 -12.38 -9.98 17.41
CA LEU A 661 -12.44 -10.17 18.86
C LEU A 661 -11.35 -11.12 19.36
N PHE A 662 -11.08 -12.21 18.66
CA PHE A 662 -10.00 -13.14 19.04
C PHE A 662 -8.64 -12.43 18.98
N ARG A 663 -8.39 -11.62 17.95
CA ARG A 663 -7.15 -10.84 17.83
C ARG A 663 -7.04 -9.76 18.92
N SER A 664 -8.14 -9.20 19.44
CA SER A 664 -8.02 -8.14 20.46
C SER A 664 -7.36 -8.61 21.75
N PHE A 665 -7.34 -9.93 22.04
CA PHE A 665 -6.62 -10.51 23.18
C PHE A 665 -5.11 -10.68 22.94
N THR A 666 -4.64 -10.55 21.71
CA THR A 666 -3.21 -10.68 21.36
C THR A 666 -2.54 -9.32 21.14
N LEU A 667 -3.20 -8.23 21.54
CA LEU A 667 -2.68 -6.89 21.37
C LEU A 667 -1.66 -6.57 22.46
N PRO A 668 -0.61 -5.78 22.16
CA PRO A 668 0.33 -5.31 23.17
C PRO A 668 -0.35 -4.55 24.32
N GLU A 669 0.25 -4.55 25.51
CA GLU A 669 -0.27 -3.86 26.69
C GLU A 669 -0.37 -2.34 26.51
N ASP A 670 0.51 -1.76 25.69
CA ASP A 670 0.55 -0.34 25.36
C ASP A 670 -0.38 0.02 24.18
N ALA A 671 -1.22 -0.89 23.71
CA ALA A 671 -2.27 -0.59 22.74
C ALA A 671 -3.50 0.00 23.45
N LEU A 672 -4.03 1.11 22.94
CA LEU A 672 -5.20 1.77 23.51
C LEU A 672 -6.41 0.82 23.64
N LEU A 673 -6.65 -0.03 22.65
CA LEU A 673 -7.74 -1.00 22.73
C LEU A 673 -7.56 -1.95 23.94
N THR A 674 -6.35 -2.44 24.19
CA THR A 674 -6.01 -3.27 25.36
C THR A 674 -6.31 -2.55 26.66
N LYS A 675 -5.93 -1.27 26.77
CA LYS A 675 -6.23 -0.43 27.95
C LYS A 675 -7.74 -0.24 28.16
N LEU A 676 -8.56 -0.25 27.10
CA LEU A 676 -10.01 -0.15 27.19
C LEU A 676 -10.71 -1.49 27.49
N MET A 677 -10.05 -2.63 27.23
CA MET A 677 -10.65 -3.97 27.33
C MET A 677 -11.34 -4.28 28.67
N PRO A 678 -10.75 -4.00 29.84
CA PRO A 678 -11.35 -4.39 31.12
C PRO A 678 -12.77 -3.87 31.33
N HIS A 679 -13.10 -2.70 30.75
CA HIS A 679 -14.44 -2.14 30.78
C HIS A 679 -15.32 -2.63 29.63
N ILE A 680 -14.83 -2.53 28.38
CA ILE A 680 -15.70 -2.72 27.22
C ILE A 680 -16.11 -4.17 26.95
N GLN A 681 -15.43 -5.13 27.59
CA GLN A 681 -15.82 -6.54 27.59
C GLN A 681 -17.02 -6.84 28.48
N ASN A 682 -17.30 -6.00 29.48
CA ASN A 682 -18.27 -6.26 30.54
C ASN A 682 -19.52 -5.37 30.46
N ASP A 683 -19.43 -4.22 29.80
CA ASP A 683 -20.55 -3.28 29.67
C ASP A 683 -21.39 -3.55 28.41
N ARG A 684 -22.68 -3.85 28.62
CA ARG A 684 -23.67 -4.15 27.56
C ARG A 684 -23.88 -3.03 26.54
N HIS A 685 -23.54 -1.80 26.91
CA HIS A 685 -23.67 -0.64 26.05
C HIS A 685 -22.51 -0.50 25.06
N GLN A 686 -21.37 -1.15 25.33
CA GLN A 686 -20.16 -1.05 24.53
C GLN A 686 -20.25 -1.91 23.27
N GLN A 687 -19.53 -1.47 22.23
CA GLN A 687 -19.62 -2.08 20.91
C GLN A 687 -18.99 -3.48 20.91
N TRP A 688 -17.83 -3.65 21.55
CA TRP A 688 -17.15 -4.93 21.70
C TRP A 688 -18.07 -5.96 22.35
N TYR A 689 -18.73 -5.62 23.46
CA TYR A 689 -19.71 -6.51 24.12
C TYR A 689 -20.83 -6.92 23.18
N LYS A 690 -21.37 -5.98 22.38
CA LYS A 690 -22.43 -6.29 21.42
C LYS A 690 -21.96 -7.25 20.33
N LEU A 691 -20.70 -7.15 19.90
CA LEU A 691 -20.09 -8.05 18.90
C LEU A 691 -19.83 -9.45 19.46
N SER A 692 -19.50 -9.56 20.75
CA SER A 692 -19.32 -10.85 21.43
C SER A 692 -20.60 -11.69 21.50
N LYS A 693 -21.77 -11.09 21.23
CA LYS A 693 -23.04 -11.83 21.14
C LYS A 693 -23.28 -12.48 19.77
N SER A 694 -22.33 -12.39 18.83
CA SER A 694 -22.41 -13.08 17.53
C SER A 694 -22.45 -14.60 17.70
N SER A 695 -23.08 -15.30 16.75
CA SER A 695 -23.34 -16.74 16.89
C SER A 695 -22.07 -17.59 16.92
N LEU A 696 -21.02 -17.16 16.20
CA LEU A 696 -19.74 -17.86 16.19
C LEU A 696 -18.93 -17.56 17.46
N TRP A 697 -19.00 -16.35 18.01
CA TRP A 697 -18.26 -16.06 19.24
C TRP A 697 -18.81 -16.84 20.43
N LYS A 698 -20.13 -17.00 20.53
CA LYS A 698 -20.80 -17.75 21.60
C LYS A 698 -20.40 -19.22 21.72
N ILE A 699 -19.83 -19.83 20.67
CA ILE A 699 -19.40 -21.23 20.70
C ILE A 699 -17.90 -21.39 21.03
N ILE A 700 -17.18 -20.29 21.24
CA ILE A 700 -15.77 -20.32 21.61
C ILE A 700 -15.66 -20.64 23.11
N PRO A 701 -14.88 -21.66 23.51
CA PRO A 701 -14.73 -22.02 24.91
C PRO A 701 -13.84 -21.00 25.65
N PRO A 702 -14.19 -20.59 26.88
CA PRO A 702 -13.31 -19.85 27.77
C PRO A 702 -12.27 -20.78 28.45
N PRO A 703 -11.13 -20.26 28.91
CA PRO A 703 -10.63 -18.89 28.72
C PRO A 703 -10.14 -18.67 27.27
N VAL A 704 -10.42 -17.49 26.72
CA VAL A 704 -10.14 -17.19 25.29
C VAL A 704 -8.66 -16.90 25.08
N GLU A 705 -7.98 -16.42 26.12
CA GLU A 705 -6.57 -16.06 26.19
C GLU A 705 -5.66 -17.26 25.93
N GLU A 706 -6.09 -18.45 26.32
CA GLU A 706 -5.34 -19.71 26.16
C GLU A 706 -5.65 -20.42 24.83
N LEU A 707 -6.61 -19.90 24.05
CA LEU A 707 -7.09 -20.55 22.85
C LEU A 707 -6.08 -20.43 21.71
N SER A 708 -5.49 -21.55 21.29
CA SER A 708 -4.57 -21.53 20.14
C SER A 708 -5.26 -21.17 18.82
N LEU A 709 -4.50 -20.53 17.92
CA LEU A 709 -4.95 -20.16 16.58
C LEU A 709 -5.39 -21.38 15.73
N LYS A 710 -4.87 -22.58 16.05
CA LYS A 710 -5.24 -23.85 15.43
C LYS A 710 -6.64 -24.30 15.87
N VAL A 711 -6.94 -24.19 17.17
CA VAL A 711 -8.25 -24.53 17.74
C VAL A 711 -9.32 -23.55 17.22
N PHE A 712 -9.05 -22.25 17.21
CA PHE A 712 -9.97 -21.26 16.64
C PHE A 712 -10.34 -21.57 15.17
N LYS A 713 -9.36 -21.98 14.35
CA LYS A 713 -9.60 -22.41 12.96
C LYS A 713 -10.48 -23.66 12.88
N ALA A 714 -10.36 -24.60 13.81
CA ALA A 714 -11.21 -25.79 13.88
C ALA A 714 -12.66 -25.44 14.22
N ILE A 715 -12.88 -24.61 15.25
CA ILE A 715 -14.22 -24.12 15.65
C ILE A 715 -14.91 -23.41 14.49
N LYS A 716 -14.19 -22.52 13.80
CA LYS A 716 -14.71 -21.84 12.60
C LYS A 716 -15.15 -22.83 11.51
N LYS A 717 -14.37 -23.90 11.28
CA LYS A 717 -14.71 -24.93 10.29
C LYS A 717 -15.96 -25.68 10.69
N GLN A 718 -16.09 -26.05 11.96
CA GLN A 718 -17.26 -26.73 12.51
C GLN A 718 -18.52 -25.86 12.39
N PHE A 719 -18.44 -24.57 12.73
CA PHE A 719 -19.54 -23.62 12.58
C PHE A 719 -20.08 -23.54 11.14
N LEU A 720 -19.18 -23.45 10.15
CA LEU A 720 -19.56 -23.44 8.74
C LEU A 720 -20.22 -24.76 8.30
N GLN A 721 -19.74 -25.89 8.82
CA GLN A 721 -20.31 -27.19 8.53
C GLN A 721 -21.73 -27.33 9.12
N GLN A 722 -21.91 -26.98 10.39
CA GLN A 722 -23.22 -26.99 11.05
C GLN A 722 -24.25 -26.10 10.34
N SER A 723 -23.83 -24.90 9.92
CA SER A 723 -24.71 -24.00 9.15
C SER A 723 -25.10 -24.60 7.80
N LEU A 724 -24.16 -25.26 7.11
CA LEU A 724 -24.45 -25.95 5.85
C LEU A 724 -25.45 -27.10 6.05
N ASP A 725 -25.27 -27.90 7.11
CA ASP A 725 -26.13 -29.04 7.39
C ASP A 725 -27.54 -28.59 7.80
N TYR A 726 -27.66 -27.51 8.58
CA TYR A 726 -28.94 -26.85 8.87
C TYR A 726 -29.65 -26.37 7.60
N GLN A 727 -28.91 -25.76 6.66
CA GLN A 727 -29.49 -25.29 5.38
C GLN A 727 -29.99 -26.46 4.51
N LYS A 728 -29.31 -27.61 4.52
CA LYS A 728 -29.76 -28.82 3.82
C LYS A 728 -31.05 -29.36 4.43
N GLN A 729 -31.08 -29.56 5.75
CA GLN A 729 -32.27 -30.05 6.46
C GLN A 729 -33.49 -29.15 6.25
N HIS A 730 -33.29 -27.83 6.26
CA HIS A 730 -34.37 -26.88 6.00
C HIS A 730 -34.85 -26.91 4.55
N ALA A 731 -33.95 -27.16 3.57
CA ALA A 731 -34.34 -27.33 2.18
C ALA A 731 -35.16 -28.61 1.96
N ASP A 732 -34.75 -29.71 2.61
CA ASP A 732 -35.45 -30.99 2.56
C ASP A 732 -36.85 -30.90 3.19
N LYS A 733 -36.98 -30.15 4.30
CA LYS A 733 -38.28 -29.88 4.95
C LYS A 733 -39.22 -29.07 4.06
N ILE A 734 -38.72 -28.06 3.35
CA ILE A 734 -39.53 -27.30 2.37
C ILE A 734 -39.94 -28.21 1.21
N ALA A 735 -39.02 -29.01 0.66
CA ALA A 735 -39.30 -29.91 -0.45
C ALA A 735 -40.39 -30.93 -0.10
N ARG A 736 -40.34 -31.51 1.10
CA ARG A 736 -41.37 -32.43 1.63
C ARG A 736 -42.73 -31.74 1.80
N ASN A 737 -42.74 -30.48 2.23
CA ASN A 737 -43.99 -29.72 2.42
C ASN A 737 -44.57 -29.14 1.11
N SER A 738 -43.83 -29.20 0.00
CA SER A 738 -44.24 -28.70 -1.31
C SER A 738 -44.68 -29.79 -2.30
N MET A 739 -44.70 -31.06 -1.89
CA MET A 739 -45.29 -32.14 -2.68
C MET A 739 -46.82 -32.10 -2.57
N PRO A 740 -47.58 -32.06 -3.68
CA PRO A 740 -49.04 -32.13 -3.62
C PRO A 740 -49.46 -33.52 -3.12
N GLN A 741 -50.32 -33.55 -2.10
CA GLN A 741 -51.02 -34.77 -1.68
C GLN A 741 -51.98 -35.19 -2.80
N HIS A 742 -51.55 -36.09 -3.68
CA HIS A 742 -52.46 -36.73 -4.62
C HIS A 742 -53.25 -37.84 -3.91
N ALA A 743 -54.55 -37.55 -3.77
CA ALA A 743 -55.73 -38.43 -3.77
C ALA A 743 -55.58 -39.90 -3.32
N GLN A 744 -56.29 -40.22 -2.23
CA GLN A 744 -56.74 -41.58 -1.91
C GLN A 744 -57.59 -42.14 -3.08
N PRO A 745 -57.39 -43.39 -3.51
CA PRO A 745 -58.32 -44.05 -4.42
C PRO A 745 -59.56 -44.51 -3.64
N ALA A 746 -60.72 -44.04 -4.08
CA ALA A 746 -62.01 -44.58 -3.65
C ALA A 746 -62.16 -46.01 -4.16
N THR A 747 -62.20 -46.98 -3.24
CA THR A 747 -62.68 -48.34 -3.50
C THR A 747 -64.16 -48.40 -3.14
N ASN A 748 -65.02 -48.43 -4.15
CA ASN A 748 -66.37 -48.97 -4.06
C ASN A 748 -66.34 -50.39 -4.63
N ALA A 749 -66.53 -51.38 -3.75
CA ALA A 749 -67.27 -52.61 -3.97
C ALA A 749 -67.76 -53.09 -2.60
#